data_AF-A0A4R5L001-F1
#
_entry.id   AF-A0A4R5L001-F1
#
_cell.length_a   1.000
_cell.length_b   1.000
_cell.length_c   1.000
_cell.angle_alpha   90.00
_cell.angle_beta   90.00
_cell.angle_gamma   90.00
#
_symmetry.space_group_name_H-M   'P 1'
#
loop_
_entity.id
_entity.type
_entity.pdbx_description
1 polymer ?
#
loop_
_entity_poly.entity_id
_entity_poly.type
_entity_poly.pdbx_seq_one_letter_code
_entity_poly.pdbx_strand_id
1 'polypeptide(L)'
;MPGAAGQGQAEIALWQHDTGEAYRVQVVIWRNGAFVPAPDAYAYYFPKAVRYYEQQVRQHPDYAFYWYYLADAQLKSGMQQQAAASIRKGRSLNKPYPTEAQWQELEAQLPSARATAGLEADTSAERETGVDSNPNSVLNAVPNSVPFMELASHPPDSPYTSVYTNMYTNPYANMYMNTYNNLYTNMPTNPFANLNANLHADPFADLDAQINMSSNEAISAVVNPEMLKDMPRAVSLFPASVKTTSGIRWGFIDSKGAMALRPQYEYAFDFQTNGLAVVQAHGHNGLINASGQYVAKPVYNSISPFSEGRAVVIDNRGFRVIDEKGRFVTRKAYGYIGSYKNGRAVFSIQSGGQSRYGYLDLQGSEAIAPQFVEAGDFDRNKAVVKIKDNEYALIGLDGARLAVYPFASVGPLGDGLLSFQEKAQGKYGYIDEKGTVVIQPAFTDALPFQDGRAVVNTAEGYKATYGLIDKQGGYIIQPSYNEIRILGEQRLALGKAIHADKPYMGSIFAIADTNGQLLSDFVYRDVSDFRKGLASVTDGKQTYFIDRSGKAAYGFPKVEGSGTLIWQNPLIQANIDQRLTYLNRAGRIVWQQNTVIPLRLTYKVKEIKYKPNRDYLVYYPQLEGMLDKAAQQRVNELLKEKSNVKPVPADTQLDSSYSGDFEVAFFKQDLLVLELNSYNFPFGAAHGMPGKMHVHVNVANGHTYTLNDLFRPGSNYVQVLSDIVGRQIKEDPQYSYVFPGSYKGIKPNQPFYVTDHALHLYFYPYEIAPYVAGFPTFTIPFTEIMSLIAVQGEFWQSFHK
;
A
#
# COMPACT_ATOMS: atom_id res chain seq x y z
N MET A 1 4.06 5.14 -37.71
CA MET A 1 4.31 4.32 -38.91
C MET A 1 5.15 5.14 -39.89
N PRO A 2 6.17 4.59 -40.57
CA PRO A 2 6.89 5.34 -41.59
C PRO A 2 6.09 5.38 -42.91
N GLY A 3 6.30 6.45 -43.67
CA GLY A 3 5.46 6.88 -44.79
C GLY A 3 5.47 5.98 -46.04
N ALA A 4 4.78 6.49 -47.07
CA ALA A 4 4.23 5.81 -48.25
C ALA A 4 5.22 5.05 -49.18
N ALA A 5 6.48 4.85 -48.80
CA ALA A 5 7.50 4.17 -49.61
C ALA A 5 8.34 3.13 -48.83
N GLY A 6 7.93 2.72 -47.62
CA GLY A 6 8.74 1.84 -46.76
C GLY A 6 8.85 0.38 -47.25
N GLN A 7 10.02 -0.01 -47.77
CA GLN A 7 10.48 -1.39 -47.69
C GLN A 7 10.78 -1.69 -46.20
N GLY A 8 9.99 -2.59 -45.59
CA GLY A 8 9.85 -2.74 -44.14
C GLY A 8 11.17 -2.89 -43.36
N GLN A 9 11.39 -2.00 -42.40
CA GLN A 9 12.53 -2.01 -41.47
C GLN A 9 12.20 -2.55 -40.07
N ALA A 10 10.98 -3.06 -39.83
CA ALA A 10 10.59 -3.60 -38.53
C ALA A 10 9.54 -4.72 -38.67
N GLU A 11 9.74 -5.81 -37.94
CA GLU A 11 8.74 -6.85 -37.74
C GLU A 11 7.84 -6.51 -36.56
N ILE A 12 6.55 -6.82 -36.70
CA ILE A 12 5.53 -6.60 -35.68
C ILE A 12 5.11 -7.96 -35.14
N ALA A 13 5.28 -8.15 -33.83
CA ALA A 13 4.67 -9.27 -33.14
C ALA A 13 3.25 -8.91 -32.70
N LEU A 14 2.26 -9.61 -33.26
CA LEU A 14 0.85 -9.49 -32.92
C LEU A 14 0.49 -10.57 -31.91
N TRP A 15 0.05 -10.15 -30.73
CA TRP A 15 -0.53 -11.02 -29.69
C TRP A 15 -2.05 -10.88 -29.76
N GLN A 16 -2.70 -11.79 -30.47
CA GLN A 16 -4.15 -11.79 -30.60
C GLN A 16 -4.72 -12.60 -29.45
N HIS A 17 -5.44 -11.96 -28.54
CA HIS A 17 -6.05 -12.63 -27.39
C HIS A 17 -7.03 -13.72 -27.87
N ASP A 18 -6.99 -14.87 -27.21
CA ASP A 18 -7.86 -16.01 -27.50
C ASP A 18 -8.72 -16.37 -26.28
N THR A 19 -8.11 -16.83 -25.19
CA THR A 19 -8.82 -17.18 -23.95
C THR A 19 -7.89 -17.15 -22.74
N GLY A 20 -8.40 -16.82 -21.56
CA GLY A 20 -7.56 -16.65 -20.36
C GLY A 20 -6.40 -15.68 -20.63
N GLU A 21 -5.18 -16.06 -20.25
CA GLU A 21 -3.93 -15.37 -20.61
C GLU A 21 -3.27 -15.98 -21.86
N ALA A 22 -4.05 -16.54 -22.78
CA ALA A 22 -3.54 -17.16 -23.99
C ALA A 22 -3.78 -16.27 -25.21
N TYR A 23 -2.74 -16.11 -26.02
CA TYR A 23 -2.69 -15.31 -27.21
C TYR A 23 -2.20 -16.13 -28.41
N ARG A 24 -2.86 -16.00 -29.55
CA ARG A 24 -2.26 -16.41 -30.82
C ARG A 24 -1.19 -15.41 -31.21
N VAL A 25 0.06 -15.86 -31.19
CA VAL A 25 1.23 -15.03 -31.52
C VAL A 25 1.62 -15.21 -32.98
N GLN A 26 1.65 -14.09 -33.72
CA GLN A 26 2.14 -14.02 -35.09
C GLN A 26 3.22 -12.94 -35.19
N VAL A 27 4.25 -13.16 -35.99
CA VAL A 27 5.20 -12.11 -36.36
C VAL A 27 5.02 -11.81 -37.83
N VAL A 28 4.76 -10.54 -38.15
CA VAL A 28 4.46 -10.05 -39.49
C VAL A 28 5.40 -8.92 -39.89
N ILE A 29 5.64 -8.78 -41.19
CA ILE A 29 6.40 -7.68 -41.78
C ILE A 29 5.55 -7.03 -42.87
N TRP A 30 5.68 -5.71 -43.02
CA TRP A 30 5.01 -4.98 -44.08
C TRP A 30 5.77 -5.13 -45.41
N ARG A 31 5.15 -5.79 -46.40
CA ARG A 31 5.71 -5.95 -47.76
C ARG A 31 4.59 -5.84 -48.79
N ASN A 32 4.86 -5.10 -49.88
CA ASN A 32 3.94 -4.98 -51.03
C ASN A 32 2.50 -4.59 -50.68
N GLY A 33 2.32 -3.68 -49.72
CA GLY A 33 1.00 -3.17 -49.34
C GLY A 33 0.19 -4.08 -48.40
N ALA A 34 0.79 -5.13 -47.84
CA ALA A 34 0.14 -6.01 -46.87
C ALA A 34 1.09 -6.44 -45.73
N PHE A 35 0.51 -6.84 -44.60
CA PHE A 35 1.23 -7.59 -43.58
C PHE A 35 1.33 -9.05 -44.00
N VAL A 36 2.56 -9.55 -44.15
CA VAL A 36 2.85 -10.95 -44.44
C VAL A 36 3.60 -11.58 -43.27
N PRO A 37 3.45 -12.89 -42.99
CA PRO A 37 4.24 -13.56 -41.96
C PRO A 37 5.75 -13.35 -42.17
N ALA A 38 6.50 -13.24 -41.08
CA ALA A 38 7.96 -13.10 -41.05
C ALA A 38 8.62 -14.30 -40.34
N PRO A 39 8.78 -15.46 -41.01
CA PRO A 39 9.33 -16.68 -40.39
C PRO A 39 10.82 -16.54 -40.01
N ASP A 40 11.56 -15.69 -40.72
CA ASP A 40 12.93 -15.28 -40.38
C ASP A 40 13.03 -14.65 -38.99
N ALA A 41 11.94 -14.03 -38.53
CA ALA A 41 11.87 -13.47 -37.19
C ALA A 41 11.69 -14.51 -36.08
N TYR A 42 11.28 -15.74 -36.43
CA TYR A 42 10.78 -16.65 -35.43
C TYR A 42 11.88 -17.16 -34.48
N ALA A 43 13.08 -17.38 -35.02
CA ALA A 43 14.22 -17.89 -34.26
C ALA A 43 14.66 -16.95 -33.12
N TYR A 44 14.52 -15.63 -33.26
CA TYR A 44 14.85 -14.69 -32.18
C TYR A 44 13.64 -14.25 -31.35
N TYR A 45 12.43 -14.29 -31.91
CA TYR A 45 11.24 -13.82 -31.23
C TYR A 45 10.56 -14.91 -30.39
N PHE A 46 10.32 -16.08 -30.96
CA PHE A 46 9.54 -17.14 -30.29
C PHE A 46 10.20 -17.73 -29.04
N PRO A 47 11.53 -17.68 -28.80
CA PRO A 47 12.08 -17.99 -27.47
C PRO A 47 11.46 -17.15 -26.33
N LYS A 48 11.00 -15.92 -26.60
CA LYS A 48 10.27 -15.09 -25.63
C LYS A 48 8.85 -15.62 -25.37
N ALA A 49 8.15 -16.01 -26.44
CA ALA A 49 6.82 -16.60 -26.34
C ALA A 49 6.85 -17.97 -25.65
N VAL A 50 7.87 -18.80 -25.92
CA VAL A 50 8.10 -20.07 -25.23
C VAL A 50 8.24 -19.84 -23.73
N ARG A 51 9.11 -18.92 -23.29
CA ARG A 51 9.28 -18.61 -21.85
C ARG A 51 7.98 -18.16 -21.18
N TYR A 52 7.19 -17.34 -21.89
CA TYR A 52 5.88 -16.90 -21.42
C TYR A 52 4.96 -18.11 -21.18
N TYR A 53 4.81 -19.00 -22.17
CA TYR A 53 3.93 -20.15 -22.04
C TYR A 53 4.46 -21.25 -21.11
N GLU A 54 5.77 -21.42 -20.98
CA GLU A 54 6.37 -22.26 -19.95
C GLU A 54 5.98 -21.80 -18.55
N GLN A 55 5.88 -20.49 -18.33
CA GLN A 55 5.37 -19.95 -17.08
C GLN A 55 3.87 -20.25 -16.92
N GLN A 56 3.07 -20.07 -17.96
CA GLN A 56 1.63 -20.36 -17.92
C GLN A 56 1.35 -21.83 -17.58
N VAL A 57 2.03 -22.79 -18.23
CA VAL A 57 1.82 -24.22 -17.93
C VAL A 57 2.38 -24.64 -16.56
N ARG A 58 3.37 -23.92 -16.00
CA ARG A 58 3.83 -24.14 -14.62
C ARG A 58 2.81 -23.67 -13.59
N GLN A 59 2.13 -22.55 -13.86
CA GLN A 59 1.11 -21.98 -12.97
C GLN A 59 -0.22 -22.73 -13.10
N HIS A 60 -0.56 -23.16 -14.31
CA HIS A 60 -1.83 -23.76 -14.65
C HIS A 60 -1.62 -25.07 -15.45
N PRO A 61 -1.07 -26.13 -14.82
CA PRO A 61 -0.70 -27.36 -15.52
C PRO A 61 -1.90 -28.14 -16.10
N ASP A 62 -3.11 -27.87 -15.61
CA ASP A 62 -4.33 -28.57 -16.03
C ASP A 62 -5.11 -27.86 -17.16
N TYR A 63 -4.54 -26.78 -17.71
CA TYR A 63 -5.20 -25.93 -18.70
C TYR A 63 -4.66 -26.25 -20.10
N ALA A 64 -5.42 -27.02 -20.87
CA ALA A 64 -4.99 -27.56 -22.16
C ALA A 64 -4.57 -26.49 -23.19
N PHE A 65 -5.21 -25.31 -23.17
CA PHE A 65 -4.89 -24.22 -24.10
C PHE A 65 -3.51 -23.59 -23.85
N TYR A 66 -2.99 -23.57 -22.61
CA TYR A 66 -1.62 -23.11 -22.37
C TYR A 66 -0.58 -24.08 -22.93
N TRP A 67 -0.84 -25.39 -22.83
CA TRP A 67 0.00 -26.41 -23.47
C TRP A 67 -0.02 -26.30 -24.99
N TYR A 68 -1.17 -25.95 -25.56
CA TYR A 68 -1.31 -25.74 -27.00
C TYR A 68 -0.46 -24.58 -27.50
N TYR A 69 -0.58 -23.41 -26.87
CA TYR A 69 0.20 -22.25 -27.28
C TYR A 69 1.68 -22.37 -26.91
N LEU A 70 2.03 -23.15 -25.87
CA LEU A 70 3.41 -23.55 -25.64
C LEU A 70 3.96 -24.37 -26.81
N ALA A 71 3.22 -25.37 -27.26
CA ALA A 71 3.62 -26.21 -28.40
C ALA A 71 3.72 -25.40 -29.71
N ASP A 72 2.77 -24.50 -29.98
CA ASP A 72 2.83 -23.59 -31.14
C ASP A 72 4.07 -22.69 -31.09
N ALA A 73 4.37 -22.09 -29.93
CA ALA A 73 5.57 -21.28 -29.77
C ALA A 73 6.86 -22.11 -29.90
N GLN A 74 6.87 -23.33 -29.38
CA GLN A 74 8.01 -24.25 -29.50
C GLN A 74 8.26 -24.66 -30.94
N LEU A 75 7.20 -24.99 -31.72
CA LEU A 75 7.31 -25.28 -33.15
C LEU A 75 7.91 -24.11 -33.91
N LYS A 76 7.38 -22.89 -33.69
CA LYS A 76 7.89 -21.68 -34.32
C LYS A 76 9.34 -21.35 -33.89
N SER A 77 9.75 -21.76 -32.70
CA SER A 77 11.13 -21.64 -32.23
C SER A 77 12.06 -22.79 -32.66
N GLY A 78 11.58 -23.77 -33.45
CA GLY A 78 12.37 -24.94 -33.87
C GLY A 78 12.55 -26.03 -32.80
N MET A 79 11.87 -25.92 -31.65
CA MET A 79 11.94 -26.85 -30.51
C MET A 79 11.00 -28.05 -30.70
N GLN A 80 11.24 -28.84 -31.75
CA GLN A 80 10.31 -29.89 -32.21
C GLN A 80 10.05 -31.00 -31.17
N GLN A 81 11.09 -31.46 -30.47
CA GLN A 81 10.93 -32.50 -29.45
C GLN A 81 10.10 -32.01 -28.25
N GLN A 82 10.33 -30.76 -27.82
CA GLN A 82 9.58 -30.13 -26.74
C GLN A 82 8.13 -29.88 -27.15
N ALA A 83 7.91 -29.42 -28.39
CA ALA A 83 6.56 -29.25 -28.94
C ALA A 83 5.78 -30.57 -28.93
N ALA A 84 6.40 -31.67 -29.37
CA ALA A 84 5.77 -32.99 -29.34
C ALA A 84 5.40 -33.42 -27.90
N ALA A 85 6.25 -33.12 -26.91
CA ALA A 85 5.94 -33.40 -25.50
C ALA A 85 4.78 -32.54 -24.98
N SER A 86 4.78 -31.23 -25.31
CA SER A 86 3.70 -30.30 -24.96
C SER A 86 2.37 -30.68 -25.59
N ILE A 87 2.35 -31.14 -26.86
CA ILE A 87 1.15 -31.64 -27.54
C ILE A 87 0.60 -32.87 -26.82
N ARG A 88 1.45 -33.88 -26.55
CA ARG A 88 1.03 -35.08 -25.80
C ARG A 88 0.46 -34.74 -24.43
N LYS A 89 1.12 -33.83 -23.70
CA LYS A 89 0.64 -33.40 -22.38
C LYS A 89 -0.69 -32.66 -22.48
N GLY A 90 -0.83 -31.70 -23.40
CA GLY A 90 -2.05 -30.93 -23.60
C GLY A 90 -3.25 -31.82 -23.97
N ARG A 91 -3.06 -32.76 -24.90
CA ARG A 91 -4.09 -33.72 -25.31
C ARG A 91 -4.51 -34.67 -24.18
N SER A 92 -3.59 -35.06 -23.30
CA SER A 92 -3.89 -35.95 -22.16
C SER A 92 -4.87 -35.35 -21.14
N LEU A 93 -5.08 -34.02 -21.16
CA LEU A 93 -5.96 -33.33 -20.22
C LEU A 93 -7.46 -33.43 -20.60
N ASN A 94 -7.76 -33.93 -21.80
CA ASN A 94 -9.13 -34.20 -22.29
C ASN A 94 -10.12 -33.03 -22.06
N LYS A 95 -9.73 -31.83 -22.50
CA LYS A 95 -10.55 -30.60 -22.39
C LYS A 95 -11.24 -30.29 -23.72
N PRO A 96 -12.43 -29.64 -23.71
CA PRO A 96 -13.17 -29.31 -24.94
C PRO A 96 -12.47 -28.26 -25.82
N TYR A 97 -11.49 -27.54 -25.27
CA TYR A 97 -10.70 -26.55 -25.99
C TYR A 97 -9.21 -26.66 -25.59
N PRO A 98 -8.26 -26.64 -26.54
CA PRO A 98 -8.44 -26.66 -27.99
C PRO A 98 -9.08 -27.94 -28.49
N THR A 99 -9.76 -27.85 -29.64
CA THR A 99 -10.44 -28.98 -30.28
C THR A 99 -9.42 -30.03 -30.77
N GLU A 100 -9.86 -31.27 -30.89
CA GLU A 100 -9.03 -32.36 -31.43
C GLU A 100 -8.48 -32.04 -32.84
N ALA A 101 -9.26 -31.34 -33.67
CA ALA A 101 -8.81 -30.87 -34.98
C ALA A 101 -7.65 -29.86 -34.88
N GLN A 102 -7.69 -28.93 -33.92
CA GLN A 102 -6.59 -27.99 -33.69
C GLN A 102 -5.31 -28.70 -33.21
N TRP A 103 -5.46 -29.71 -32.35
CA TRP A 103 -4.31 -30.52 -31.93
C TRP A 103 -3.68 -31.28 -33.09
N GLN A 104 -4.51 -31.86 -33.98
CA GLN A 104 -4.03 -32.55 -35.18
C GLN A 104 -3.35 -31.60 -36.17
N GLU A 105 -3.88 -30.39 -36.35
CA GLU A 105 -3.26 -29.34 -37.18
C GLU A 105 -1.89 -28.92 -36.63
N LEU A 106 -1.77 -28.81 -35.30
CA LEU A 106 -0.51 -28.47 -34.66
C LEU A 106 0.51 -29.62 -34.73
N GLU A 107 0.05 -30.87 -34.56
CA GLU A 107 0.88 -32.06 -34.66
C GLU A 107 1.37 -32.32 -36.09
N ALA A 108 0.57 -31.98 -37.10
CA ALA A 108 0.95 -32.09 -38.52
C ALA A 108 2.13 -31.20 -38.92
N GLN A 109 2.49 -30.20 -38.10
CA GLN A 109 3.66 -29.35 -38.30
C GLN A 109 4.96 -29.99 -37.81
N LEU A 110 4.91 -31.11 -37.08
CA LEU A 110 6.09 -31.89 -36.73
C LEU A 110 6.61 -32.63 -37.98
N PRO A 111 7.93 -32.67 -38.22
CA PRO A 111 8.47 -33.44 -39.34
C PRO A 111 8.15 -34.93 -39.17
N SER A 112 7.67 -35.55 -40.25
CA SER A 112 7.36 -36.97 -40.28
C SER A 112 8.59 -37.81 -39.92
N ALA A 113 8.45 -38.73 -38.97
CA ALA A 113 9.47 -39.69 -38.58
C ALA A 113 9.80 -40.67 -39.74
N ARG A 114 10.61 -40.21 -40.70
CA ARG A 114 11.30 -41.02 -41.71
C ARG A 114 12.67 -40.41 -42.00
N ALA A 115 13.48 -40.24 -40.97
CA ALA A 115 14.94 -40.20 -41.05
C ALA A 115 15.52 -40.01 -39.64
N THR A 116 15.74 -41.13 -38.95
CA THR A 116 16.87 -41.44 -38.04
C THR A 116 16.43 -42.62 -37.16
N ALA A 117 16.44 -43.80 -37.77
CA ALA A 117 16.65 -45.04 -37.02
C ALA A 117 18.17 -45.14 -36.76
N GLY A 118 18.55 -45.32 -35.50
CA GLY A 118 19.95 -45.53 -35.13
C GLY A 118 20.28 -45.03 -33.74
N LEU A 119 19.79 -45.75 -32.72
CA LEU A 119 20.50 -46.19 -31.49
C LEU A 119 19.47 -46.40 -30.37
N GLU A 120 18.97 -47.63 -30.30
CA GLU A 120 18.28 -48.19 -29.14
C GLU A 120 19.29 -48.64 -28.06
N ALA A 121 18.72 -48.87 -26.87
CA ALA A 121 19.17 -49.66 -25.74
C ALA A 121 19.90 -48.90 -24.62
N ASP A 122 19.17 -48.63 -23.52
CA ASP A 122 19.28 -49.53 -22.38
C ASP A 122 17.98 -49.57 -21.57
N THR A 123 17.58 -50.78 -21.20
CA THR A 123 16.37 -51.14 -20.47
C THR A 123 16.77 -51.84 -19.19
N SER A 124 16.21 -51.43 -18.05
CA SER A 124 15.95 -52.37 -16.96
C SER A 124 14.80 -51.89 -16.09
N ALA A 125 13.75 -52.70 -16.08
CA ALA A 125 12.59 -52.64 -15.20
C ALA A 125 12.85 -53.43 -13.91
N GLU A 126 12.08 -53.13 -12.88
CA GLU A 126 11.58 -54.02 -11.81
C GLU A 126 10.78 -53.14 -10.83
N ARG A 127 9.64 -53.49 -10.22
CA ARG A 127 8.61 -54.51 -10.38
C ARG A 127 7.49 -54.12 -9.40
N GLU A 128 6.26 -54.52 -9.72
CA GLU A 128 5.01 -54.34 -8.98
C GLU A 128 4.95 -55.03 -7.61
N THR A 129 4.04 -54.56 -6.75
CA THR A 129 2.96 -55.29 -6.03
C THR A 129 2.33 -54.30 -5.03
N GLY A 130 1.05 -54.29 -4.68
CA GLY A 130 -0.10 -55.13 -4.95
C GLY A 130 -1.33 -54.49 -4.28
N VAL A 131 -2.50 -54.90 -4.75
CA VAL A 131 -3.86 -54.48 -4.40
C VAL A 131 -4.25 -54.90 -2.98
N ASP A 132 -5.03 -54.08 -2.24
CA ASP A 132 -6.26 -54.59 -1.59
C ASP A 132 -7.26 -53.49 -1.22
N SER A 133 -8.52 -53.89 -1.17
CA SER A 133 -9.73 -53.07 -1.07
C SER A 133 -10.65 -53.56 0.06
N ASN A 134 -11.42 -52.61 0.62
CA ASN A 134 -12.75 -52.77 1.25
C ASN A 134 -12.82 -52.99 2.80
N PRO A 135 -14.00 -52.85 3.46
CA PRO A 135 -14.44 -51.64 4.18
C PRO A 135 -15.05 -51.89 5.60
N ASN A 136 -15.69 -50.86 6.18
CA ASN A 136 -16.53 -50.82 7.40
C ASN A 136 -15.79 -50.85 8.76
N SER A 137 -16.23 -50.22 9.86
CA SER A 137 -17.19 -49.17 10.20
C SER A 137 -17.06 -48.94 11.73
N VAL A 138 -17.79 -47.95 12.27
CA VAL A 138 -18.25 -47.78 13.67
C VAL A 138 -17.69 -46.54 14.41
N LEU A 139 -18.54 -45.50 14.38
CA LEU A 139 -19.04 -44.63 15.45
C LEU A 139 -18.27 -44.56 16.79
N ASN A 140 -17.96 -43.34 17.22
CA ASN A 140 -18.54 -42.78 18.45
C ASN A 140 -18.45 -41.24 18.46
N ALA A 141 -19.63 -40.60 18.38
CA ALA A 141 -19.93 -39.33 19.04
C ALA A 141 -20.13 -39.63 20.55
N VAL A 142 -20.11 -38.72 21.53
CA VAL A 142 -20.75 -37.41 21.68
C VAL A 142 -20.03 -36.63 22.84
N PRO A 143 -20.55 -35.54 23.46
CA PRO A 143 -20.00 -34.18 23.43
C PRO A 143 -19.50 -33.72 24.82
N ASN A 144 -19.09 -32.45 24.95
CA ASN A 144 -19.57 -31.61 26.06
C ASN A 144 -19.31 -30.12 25.82
N SER A 145 -20.41 -29.38 25.85
CA SER A 145 -20.59 -27.94 25.96
C SER A 145 -20.27 -27.42 27.37
N VAL A 146 -19.78 -26.18 27.48
CA VAL A 146 -19.93 -25.34 28.68
C VAL A 146 -20.20 -23.89 28.20
N PRO A 147 -21.10 -23.12 28.85
CA PRO A 147 -21.78 -21.95 28.28
C PRO A 147 -21.06 -20.62 28.57
N PHE A 148 -21.24 -19.64 27.68
CA PHE A 148 -20.88 -18.24 27.96
C PHE A 148 -22.05 -17.53 28.64
N MET A 149 -21.73 -16.93 29.79
CA MET A 149 -22.64 -16.18 30.65
C MET A 149 -22.90 -14.77 30.10
N GLU A 150 -24.15 -14.37 30.25
CA GLU A 150 -24.77 -13.07 30.01
C GLU A 150 -24.17 -11.97 30.89
N LEU A 151 -23.87 -10.78 30.34
CA LEU A 151 -23.67 -9.57 31.15
C LEU A 151 -24.41 -8.39 30.54
N ALA A 152 -25.40 -7.92 31.30
CA ALA A 152 -26.21 -6.75 31.06
C ALA A 152 -25.47 -5.45 31.45
N SER A 153 -26.01 -4.36 30.92
CA SER A 153 -25.62 -2.95 30.96
C SER A 153 -25.51 -2.26 32.33
N HIS A 154 -24.42 -1.50 32.57
CA HIS A 154 -24.31 -0.07 33.00
C HIS A 154 -22.99 0.24 33.80
N PRO A 155 -22.47 1.50 33.78
CA PRO A 155 -21.07 1.91 34.07
C PRO A 155 -20.84 2.24 35.58
N PRO A 156 -19.59 2.42 36.13
CA PRO A 156 -18.68 3.57 35.86
C PRO A 156 -17.13 3.34 36.03
N ASP A 157 -16.36 4.36 35.60
CA ASP A 157 -15.04 4.83 36.09
C ASP A 157 -13.87 3.86 36.37
N SER A 158 -12.84 3.88 35.51
CA SER A 158 -11.42 3.97 35.92
C SER A 158 -10.47 4.19 34.71
N PRO A 159 -9.41 5.04 34.81
CA PRO A 159 -8.64 5.51 33.65
C PRO A 159 -7.27 4.79 33.58
N TYR A 160 -7.04 4.03 32.51
CA TYR A 160 -5.70 3.59 32.12
C TYR A 160 -5.31 4.27 30.80
N THR A 161 -4.52 5.32 30.94
CA THR A 161 -3.78 6.01 29.89
C THR A 161 -2.75 5.04 29.30
N SER A 162 -3.00 4.55 28.10
CA SER A 162 -1.99 3.89 27.28
C SER A 162 -1.17 4.94 26.52
N VAL A 163 0.13 4.71 26.48
CA VAL A 163 1.13 5.51 25.79
C VAL A 163 0.89 5.41 24.27
N TYR A 164 0.06 6.31 23.75
CA TYR A 164 -0.10 6.63 22.33
C TYR A 164 -0.29 8.14 22.21
N THR A 165 0.78 8.91 22.42
CA THR A 165 0.79 10.34 22.11
C THR A 165 1.61 10.54 20.84
N ASN A 166 0.93 10.46 19.69
CA ASN A 166 1.24 11.22 18.46
C ASN A 166 0.23 10.85 17.36
N MET A 167 -0.99 11.38 17.44
CA MET A 167 -1.89 11.51 16.29
C MET A 167 -2.80 12.73 16.48
N TYR A 168 -2.25 13.93 16.27
CA TYR A 168 -3.02 15.08 15.81
C TYR A 168 -2.42 15.58 14.51
N THR A 169 -2.62 14.80 13.44
CA THR A 169 -2.38 15.25 12.08
C THR A 169 -3.60 14.94 11.24
N ASN A 170 -4.33 16.02 10.96
CA ASN A 170 -4.97 16.34 9.69
C ASN A 170 -5.94 15.31 9.04
N PRO A 171 -7.24 15.63 8.91
CA PRO A 171 -8.25 14.70 8.40
C PRO A 171 -8.28 14.34 6.90
N TYR A 172 -7.28 14.74 6.11
CA TYR A 172 -7.24 14.45 4.68
C TYR A 172 -6.71 13.05 4.31
N ALA A 173 -6.58 12.14 5.28
CA ALA A 173 -5.87 10.87 5.11
C ALA A 173 -6.75 9.61 5.00
N ASN A 174 -8.06 9.72 4.80
CA ASN A 174 -8.95 8.56 4.79
C ASN A 174 -9.75 8.41 3.48
N MET A 175 -9.04 8.05 2.42
CA MET A 175 -9.54 7.07 1.46
C MET A 175 -8.31 6.50 0.75
N TYR A 176 -8.01 5.23 1.02
CA TYR A 176 -6.86 4.45 0.51
C TYR A 176 -5.45 4.65 1.12
N MET A 177 -5.27 5.37 2.25
CA MET A 177 -3.93 5.63 2.84
C MET A 177 -3.60 4.93 4.17
N ASN A 178 -4.46 4.04 4.69
CA ASN A 178 -4.20 3.32 5.96
C ASN A 178 -3.11 2.24 5.89
N THR A 179 -2.45 2.08 4.74
CA THR A 179 -1.20 1.29 4.58
C THR A 179 0.03 2.16 4.29
N TYR A 180 -0.12 3.47 4.05
CA TYR A 180 1.00 4.31 3.58
C TYR A 180 1.65 5.15 4.68
N ASN A 181 0.92 5.60 5.71
CA ASN A 181 1.50 6.48 6.74
C ASN A 181 1.98 5.78 8.02
N ASN A 182 1.64 4.51 8.25
CA ASN A 182 2.20 3.73 9.37
C ASN A 182 3.61 3.16 9.08
N LEU A 183 4.19 3.44 7.91
CA LEU A 183 5.52 2.94 7.52
C LEU A 183 6.57 4.04 7.26
N TYR A 184 6.21 5.33 7.34
CA TYR A 184 7.14 6.43 7.01
C TYR A 184 7.28 7.55 8.05
N THR A 185 6.64 7.47 9.21
CA THR A 185 6.86 8.40 10.33
C THR A 185 7.97 7.98 11.30
N ASN A 186 8.63 6.84 11.06
CA ASN A 186 9.79 6.37 11.83
C ASN A 186 10.88 5.81 10.91
N MET A 187 11.52 6.66 10.10
CA MET A 187 12.86 6.31 9.63
C MET A 187 13.84 6.47 10.80
N PRO A 188 14.67 5.46 11.13
CA PRO A 188 15.80 5.67 12.03
C PRO A 188 16.78 6.67 11.41
N THR A 189 17.34 7.53 12.26
CA THR A 189 18.58 8.24 12.00
C THR A 189 19.64 7.25 11.54
N ASN A 190 20.28 7.53 10.41
CA ASN A 190 21.41 6.74 9.91
C ASN A 190 22.53 6.72 11.00
N PRO A 191 23.11 5.57 11.38
CA PRO A 191 24.06 5.45 12.50
C PRO A 191 25.46 6.03 12.24
N PHE A 192 25.66 6.90 11.25
CA PHE A 192 26.91 7.64 11.05
C PHE A 192 26.72 9.15 11.23
N ALA A 193 26.26 9.54 12.41
CA ALA A 193 26.37 10.92 12.91
C ALA A 193 27.23 10.87 14.18
N ASN A 194 28.54 11.11 14.02
CA ASN A 194 29.49 11.71 14.97
C ASN A 194 30.90 11.18 14.73
N LEU A 195 31.66 11.85 13.88
CA LEU A 195 33.09 12.02 14.10
C LEU A 195 33.49 13.47 13.77
N ASN A 196 34.20 14.06 14.74
CA ASN A 196 34.99 15.30 14.72
C ASN A 196 34.31 16.65 14.99
N ALA A 197 34.56 17.10 16.22
CA ALA A 197 34.69 18.50 16.57
C ALA A 197 36.03 19.07 16.06
N ASN A 198 35.99 20.34 15.67
CA ASN A 198 37.10 21.28 15.43
C ASN A 198 38.04 21.00 14.26
N LEU A 199 37.81 21.71 13.14
CA LEU A 199 38.81 22.52 12.44
C LEU A 199 38.06 23.48 11.48
N HIS A 200 38.36 24.77 11.60
CA HIS A 200 37.89 25.83 10.72
C HIS A 200 38.48 25.65 9.31
N ALA A 201 37.63 25.47 8.29
CA ALA A 201 37.77 25.95 6.91
C ALA A 201 36.63 25.38 6.04
N ASP A 202 36.05 26.22 5.20
CA ASP A 202 35.02 25.90 4.19
C ASP A 202 35.56 24.91 3.14
N PRO A 203 34.97 23.70 2.97
CA PRO A 203 35.44 22.74 1.98
C PRO A 203 34.58 22.68 0.69
N PHE A 204 33.74 23.67 0.39
CA PHE A 204 32.85 23.61 -0.79
C PHE A 204 32.96 24.78 -1.78
N ALA A 205 34.09 25.48 -1.81
CA ALA A 205 34.46 26.33 -2.94
C ALA A 205 35.39 25.55 -3.89
N ASP A 206 34.81 24.70 -4.74
CA ASP A 206 35.36 24.20 -6.04
C ASP A 206 34.83 22.79 -6.39
N LEU A 207 33.50 22.65 -6.49
CA LEU A 207 32.88 21.48 -7.13
C LEU A 207 31.88 21.88 -8.22
N ASP A 208 32.27 22.87 -9.02
CA ASP A 208 31.60 23.25 -10.27
C ASP A 208 32.63 23.30 -11.42
N ALA A 209 33.34 22.19 -11.62
CA ALA A 209 33.97 21.84 -12.89
C ALA A 209 34.34 20.35 -12.90
N GLN A 210 33.93 19.63 -13.96
CA GLN A 210 34.27 18.23 -14.29
C GLN A 210 33.42 17.12 -13.66
N ILE A 211 32.21 16.91 -14.17
CA ILE A 211 31.69 15.54 -14.37
C ILE A 211 31.10 15.45 -15.79
N ASN A 212 31.97 15.13 -16.73
CA ASN A 212 31.62 14.57 -18.03
C ASN A 212 32.59 13.42 -18.27
N MET A 213 32.31 12.24 -17.71
CA MET A 213 32.90 10.98 -18.17
C MET A 213 32.14 9.77 -17.62
N SER A 214 31.71 8.93 -18.55
CA SER A 214 31.22 7.58 -18.36
C SER A 214 32.34 6.63 -17.95
N SER A 215 32.19 5.85 -16.89
CA SER A 215 32.75 4.49 -16.80
C SER A 215 32.41 3.84 -15.46
N ASN A 216 31.55 2.82 -15.52
CA ASN A 216 31.28 1.85 -14.45
C ASN A 216 32.46 0.86 -14.22
N GLU A 217 33.66 1.17 -14.70
CA GLU A 217 34.85 0.29 -14.63
C GLU A 217 35.96 0.84 -13.73
N ALA A 218 35.89 2.09 -13.27
CA ALA A 218 36.91 2.67 -12.38
C ALA A 218 36.69 2.39 -10.88
N ILE A 219 35.53 1.87 -10.48
CA ILE A 219 35.16 1.68 -9.06
C ILE A 219 35.68 0.33 -8.51
N SER A 220 36.09 -0.63 -9.34
CA SER A 220 36.44 -1.97 -8.85
C SER A 220 37.87 -2.14 -8.30
N ALA A 221 38.73 -1.13 -8.37
CA ALA A 221 40.16 -1.27 -8.05
C ALA A 221 40.62 -0.68 -6.71
N VAL A 222 39.77 0.06 -5.98
CA VAL A 222 40.16 0.79 -4.75
C VAL A 222 39.22 0.56 -3.56
N VAL A 223 38.12 -0.18 -3.73
CA VAL A 223 37.12 -0.33 -2.67
C VAL A 223 37.30 -1.66 -1.91
N ASN A 224 37.57 -1.57 -0.61
CA ASN A 224 37.59 -2.72 0.30
C ASN A 224 36.23 -3.48 0.20
N PRO A 225 36.21 -4.82 0.03
CA PRO A 225 34.98 -5.62 -0.02
C PRO A 225 34.02 -5.41 1.15
N GLU A 226 34.51 -5.01 2.33
CA GLU A 226 33.65 -4.64 3.45
C GLU A 226 32.93 -3.30 3.25
N MET A 227 33.55 -2.31 2.59
CA MET A 227 32.92 -1.03 2.28
C MET A 227 31.85 -1.12 1.20
N LEU A 228 31.86 -2.18 0.37
CA LEU A 228 30.83 -2.46 -0.62
C LEU A 228 29.54 -3.04 -0.01
N LYS A 229 29.56 -3.56 1.22
CA LYS A 229 28.33 -4.05 1.89
C LYS A 229 27.40 -2.92 2.31
N ASP A 230 27.95 -1.75 2.62
CA ASP A 230 27.21 -0.59 3.15
C ASP A 230 26.97 0.50 2.09
N MET A 231 27.48 0.35 0.87
CA MET A 231 27.10 1.26 -0.23
C MET A 231 25.63 1.03 -0.60
N PRO A 232 24.80 2.09 -0.65
CA PRO A 232 23.43 1.96 -1.11
C PRO A 232 23.46 1.40 -2.54
N ARG A 233 22.80 0.25 -2.74
CA ARG A 233 22.49 -0.24 -4.07
C ARG A 233 21.42 0.69 -4.61
N ALA A 234 21.81 1.86 -5.09
CA ALA A 234 20.88 2.89 -5.52
C ALA A 234 20.08 2.39 -6.72
N VAL A 235 18.91 1.82 -6.45
CA VAL A 235 17.94 1.43 -7.46
C VAL A 235 17.16 2.69 -7.83
N SER A 236 17.41 3.23 -9.02
CA SER A 236 16.68 4.39 -9.55
C SER A 236 15.35 3.98 -10.17
N LEU A 237 14.52 3.28 -9.39
CA LEU A 237 13.16 2.89 -9.76
C LEU A 237 12.16 3.49 -8.78
N PHE A 238 11.12 4.11 -9.32
CA PHE A 238 10.15 4.88 -8.56
C PHE A 238 8.75 4.29 -8.76
N PRO A 239 7.98 4.02 -7.69
CA PRO A 239 6.63 3.47 -7.82
C PRO A 239 5.73 4.36 -8.68
N ALA A 240 5.06 3.77 -9.66
CA ALA A 240 4.22 4.51 -10.59
C ALA A 240 2.92 3.74 -10.83
N SER A 241 1.79 4.41 -10.61
CA SER A 241 0.47 3.81 -10.74
C SER A 241 -0.26 4.22 -12.02
N VAL A 242 -1.09 3.32 -12.52
CA VAL A 242 -1.93 3.54 -13.70
C VAL A 242 -3.36 3.17 -13.35
N LYS A 243 -4.31 4.08 -13.62
CA LYS A 243 -5.74 3.82 -13.53
C LYS A 243 -6.17 2.99 -14.76
N THR A 244 -6.78 1.83 -14.53
CA THR A 244 -7.22 0.89 -15.57
C THR A 244 -8.72 0.58 -15.45
N THR A 245 -9.26 -0.23 -16.36
CA THR A 245 -10.62 -0.78 -16.27
C THR A 245 -10.80 -1.83 -15.17
N SER A 246 -9.72 -2.21 -14.49
CA SER A 246 -9.68 -3.24 -13.45
C SER A 246 -9.01 -2.69 -12.18
N GLY A 247 -9.28 -1.42 -11.88
CA GLY A 247 -8.69 -0.67 -10.77
C GLY A 247 -7.32 -0.06 -11.06
N ILE A 248 -6.68 0.44 -10.01
CA ILE A 248 -5.32 1.01 -10.07
C ILE A 248 -4.29 -0.11 -10.04
N ARG A 249 -3.30 -0.07 -10.94
CA ARG A 249 -2.16 -1.00 -10.95
C ARG A 249 -0.86 -0.25 -10.80
N TRP A 250 0.05 -0.81 -10.01
CA TRP A 250 1.36 -0.25 -9.74
C TRP A 250 2.46 -1.01 -10.48
N GLY A 251 3.41 -0.24 -11.01
CA GLY A 251 4.67 -0.66 -11.57
C GLY A 251 5.77 0.29 -11.11
N PHE A 252 6.87 0.37 -11.87
CA PHE A 252 7.98 1.26 -11.54
C PHE A 252 8.51 1.94 -12.78
N ILE A 253 8.77 3.25 -12.67
CA ILE A 253 9.45 4.05 -13.69
C ILE A 253 10.93 4.19 -13.36
N ASP A 254 11.75 4.39 -14.39
CA ASP A 254 13.12 4.85 -14.23
C ASP A 254 13.18 6.37 -13.98
N SER A 255 14.41 6.90 -13.81
CA SER A 255 14.67 8.33 -13.63
C SER A 255 14.29 9.22 -14.83
N LYS A 256 13.98 8.64 -15.99
CA LYS A 256 13.52 9.34 -17.19
C LYS A 256 11.99 9.27 -17.35
N GLY A 257 11.29 8.61 -16.42
CA GLY A 257 9.84 8.42 -16.46
C GLY A 257 9.37 7.25 -17.32
N ALA A 258 10.29 6.44 -17.84
CA ALA A 258 9.94 5.28 -18.64
C ALA A 258 9.58 4.09 -17.73
N MET A 259 8.50 3.36 -18.05
CA MET A 259 8.09 2.16 -17.31
C MET A 259 9.16 1.07 -17.41
N ALA A 260 9.93 0.88 -16.33
CA ALA A 260 10.93 -0.17 -16.21
C ALA A 260 10.29 -1.50 -15.79
N LEU A 261 9.34 -1.45 -14.84
CA LEU A 261 8.49 -2.58 -14.45
C LEU A 261 7.04 -2.22 -14.75
N ARG A 262 6.38 -3.06 -15.56
CA ARG A 262 5.00 -2.78 -16.00
C ARG A 262 4.04 -2.78 -14.82
N PRO A 263 2.97 -1.96 -14.86
CA PRO A 263 1.91 -2.01 -13.86
C PRO A 263 1.26 -3.38 -13.80
N GLN A 264 1.41 -4.07 -12.67
CA GLN A 264 0.83 -5.41 -12.43
C GLN A 264 0.49 -5.65 -10.96
N TYR A 265 1.02 -4.84 -10.05
CA TYR A 265 0.79 -4.97 -8.62
C TYR A 265 -0.46 -4.20 -8.21
N GLU A 266 -1.15 -4.67 -7.17
CA GLU A 266 -2.21 -3.91 -6.49
C GLU A 266 -1.61 -2.70 -5.75
N TYR A 267 -0.39 -2.88 -5.24
CA TYR A 267 0.37 -1.83 -4.59
C TYR A 267 1.88 -2.02 -4.74
N ALA A 268 2.64 -0.92 -4.77
CA ALA A 268 4.10 -0.95 -4.76
C ALA A 268 4.67 0.09 -3.80
N PHE A 269 5.53 -0.34 -2.89
CA PHE A 269 6.31 0.54 -2.03
C PHE A 269 7.62 0.94 -2.72
N ASP A 270 8.26 2.00 -2.22
CA ASP A 270 9.55 2.44 -2.73
C ASP A 270 10.62 1.35 -2.63
N PHE A 271 11.57 1.36 -3.57
CA PHE A 271 12.80 0.62 -3.41
C PHE A 271 13.59 1.18 -2.23
N GLN A 272 13.94 0.30 -1.31
CA GLN A 272 14.74 0.61 -0.14
C GLN A 272 16.23 0.62 -0.49
N THR A 273 17.08 1.10 0.42
CA THR A 273 18.53 1.21 0.22
C THR A 273 19.22 -0.12 -0.07
N ASN A 274 18.62 -1.24 0.34
CA ASN A 274 19.07 -2.60 0.05
C ASN A 274 18.68 -3.11 -1.36
N GLY A 275 17.94 -2.31 -2.13
CA GLY A 275 17.51 -2.62 -3.49
C GLY A 275 16.29 -3.54 -3.57
N LEU A 276 15.51 -3.64 -2.49
CA LEU A 276 14.27 -4.40 -2.43
C LEU A 276 13.05 -3.48 -2.30
N ALA A 277 11.94 -3.90 -2.88
CA ALA A 277 10.64 -3.25 -2.71
C ALA A 277 9.61 -4.26 -2.21
N VAL A 278 8.71 -3.81 -1.35
CA VAL A 278 7.50 -4.55 -0.99
C VAL A 278 6.46 -4.28 -2.08
N VAL A 279 5.76 -5.33 -2.53
CA VAL A 279 4.67 -5.21 -3.50
C VAL A 279 3.48 -6.05 -3.04
N GLN A 280 2.27 -5.59 -3.32
CA GLN A 280 1.05 -6.33 -3.07
C GLN A 280 0.51 -6.95 -4.36
N ALA A 281 0.15 -8.23 -4.31
CA ALA A 281 -0.55 -8.92 -5.38
C ALA A 281 -1.49 -9.96 -4.77
N HIS A 282 -2.72 -10.06 -5.30
CA HIS A 282 -3.74 -10.99 -4.80
C HIS A 282 -4.02 -10.81 -3.31
N GLY A 283 -4.06 -9.57 -2.83
CA GLY A 283 -4.31 -9.22 -1.42
C GLY A 283 -3.13 -9.44 -0.47
N HIS A 284 -2.00 -9.98 -0.94
CA HIS A 284 -0.85 -10.33 -0.10
C HIS A 284 0.43 -9.61 -0.52
N ASN A 285 1.29 -9.35 0.45
CA ASN A 285 2.58 -8.69 0.28
C ASN A 285 3.69 -9.70 0.00
N GLY A 286 4.55 -9.34 -0.95
CA GLY A 286 5.80 -10.03 -1.30
C GLY A 286 6.95 -9.04 -1.43
N LEU A 287 8.15 -9.57 -1.69
CA LEU A 287 9.37 -8.79 -1.91
C LEU A 287 9.89 -9.01 -3.33
N ILE A 288 10.24 -7.92 -4.00
CA ILE A 288 10.89 -7.97 -5.32
C ILE A 288 12.25 -7.29 -5.30
N ASN A 289 13.13 -7.72 -6.20
CA ASN A 289 14.36 -7.01 -6.53
C ASN A 289 14.12 -6.00 -7.68
N ALA A 290 15.16 -5.23 -8.04
CA ALA A 290 15.10 -4.22 -9.11
C ALA A 290 14.75 -4.77 -10.50
N SER A 291 14.90 -6.07 -10.74
CA SER A 291 14.49 -6.71 -12.00
C SER A 291 13.02 -7.16 -12.01
N GLY A 292 12.29 -6.95 -10.91
CA GLY A 292 10.90 -7.38 -10.71
C GLY A 292 10.77 -8.86 -10.32
N GLN A 293 11.88 -9.57 -10.08
CA GLN A 293 11.85 -10.95 -9.61
C GLN A 293 11.50 -11.00 -8.12
N TYR A 294 10.60 -11.91 -7.74
CA TYR A 294 10.27 -12.15 -6.35
C TYR A 294 11.46 -12.75 -5.58
N VAL A 295 11.90 -12.03 -4.56
CA VAL A 295 12.76 -12.54 -3.49
C VAL A 295 11.91 -13.31 -2.46
N ALA A 296 10.70 -12.82 -2.21
CA ALA A 296 9.68 -13.53 -1.45
C ALA A 296 8.32 -13.39 -2.15
N LYS A 297 7.59 -14.51 -2.30
CA LYS A 297 6.28 -14.52 -2.97
C LYS A 297 5.23 -13.74 -2.17
N PRO A 298 4.18 -13.21 -2.81
CA PRO A 298 3.10 -12.49 -2.15
C PRO A 298 2.19 -13.46 -1.38
N VAL A 299 2.58 -13.76 -0.14
CA VAL A 299 1.85 -14.69 0.75
C VAL A 299 1.66 -14.13 2.16
N TYR A 300 2.23 -12.96 2.44
CA TYR A 300 2.19 -12.34 3.75
C TYR A 300 1.06 -11.32 3.80
N ASN A 301 0.43 -11.16 4.96
CA ASN A 301 -0.53 -10.08 5.18
C ASN A 301 0.18 -8.73 5.22
N SER A 302 1.41 -8.69 5.74
CA SER A 302 2.25 -7.49 5.76
C SER A 302 3.74 -7.83 5.80
N ILE A 303 4.55 -6.90 5.31
CA ILE A 303 6.02 -6.91 5.38
C ILE A 303 6.45 -5.50 5.77
N SER A 304 7.16 -5.34 6.89
CA SER A 304 7.71 -4.05 7.30
C SER A 304 8.88 -3.63 6.40
N PRO A 305 9.21 -2.32 6.34
CA PRO A 305 10.50 -1.88 5.85
C PRO A 305 11.66 -2.62 6.53
N PHE A 306 12.75 -2.77 5.80
CA PHE A 306 13.98 -3.33 6.31
C PHE A 306 14.64 -2.33 7.26
N SER A 307 14.97 -2.80 8.46
CA SER A 307 15.84 -2.10 9.41
C SER A 307 16.96 -3.05 9.81
N GLU A 308 18.21 -2.57 9.80
CA GLU A 308 19.41 -3.37 10.13
C GLU A 308 19.46 -4.71 9.35
N GLY A 309 19.00 -4.71 8.09
CA GLY A 309 18.96 -5.88 7.21
C GLY A 309 17.88 -6.92 7.58
N ARG A 310 16.87 -6.55 8.36
CA ARG A 310 15.75 -7.41 8.76
C ARG A 310 14.41 -6.78 8.46
N ALA A 311 13.45 -7.60 8.03
CA ALA A 311 12.06 -7.20 7.88
C ALA A 311 11.16 -8.13 8.69
N VAL A 312 10.13 -7.55 9.32
CA VAL A 312 9.08 -8.28 10.03
C VAL A 312 7.99 -8.63 9.03
N VAL A 313 7.60 -9.90 8.98
CA VAL A 313 6.49 -10.40 8.18
C VAL A 313 5.36 -10.90 9.07
N ILE A 314 4.13 -10.69 8.62
CA ILE A 314 2.92 -11.10 9.33
C ILE A 314 2.11 -12.03 8.42
N ASP A 315 1.70 -13.16 8.96
CA ASP A 315 0.74 -14.08 8.34
C ASP A 315 -0.17 -14.69 9.41
N ASN A 316 -0.94 -15.73 9.06
CA ASN A 316 -1.87 -16.40 9.96
C ASN A 316 -1.22 -17.04 11.19
N ARG A 317 0.12 -17.21 11.22
CA ARG A 317 0.85 -17.74 12.39
C ARG A 317 1.31 -16.66 13.36
N GLY A 318 1.25 -15.39 12.97
CA GLY A 318 1.75 -14.25 13.74
C GLY A 318 3.01 -13.62 13.12
N PHE A 319 3.81 -12.97 13.96
CA PHE A 319 4.97 -12.17 13.55
C PHE A 319 6.21 -13.06 13.40
N ARG A 320 6.92 -12.92 12.29
CA ARG A 320 8.23 -13.57 12.02
C ARG A 320 9.19 -12.59 11.38
N VAL A 321 10.47 -12.94 11.32
CA VAL A 321 11.50 -12.07 10.73
C VAL A 321 12.17 -12.78 9.56
N ILE A 322 12.39 -12.04 8.47
CA ILE A 322 13.16 -12.49 7.31
C ILE A 322 14.41 -11.61 7.10
N ASP A 323 15.41 -12.19 6.46
CA ASP A 323 16.57 -11.48 5.93
C ASP A 323 16.31 -10.94 4.51
N GLU A 324 17.28 -10.22 3.95
CA GLU A 324 17.20 -9.64 2.59
C GLU A 324 17.14 -10.69 1.47
N LYS A 325 17.39 -11.97 1.77
CA LYS A 325 17.23 -13.08 0.83
C LYS A 325 15.84 -13.73 0.96
N GLY A 326 14.95 -13.15 1.77
CA GLY A 326 13.62 -13.69 2.05
C GLY A 326 13.62 -14.92 2.97
N ARG A 327 14.75 -15.24 3.62
CA ARG A 327 14.87 -16.41 4.48
C ARG A 327 14.45 -16.05 5.90
N PHE A 328 13.65 -16.91 6.54
CA PHE A 328 13.32 -16.74 7.95
C PHE A 328 14.58 -16.79 8.83
N VAL A 329 14.70 -15.82 9.73
CA VAL A 329 15.72 -15.82 10.79
C VAL A 329 15.13 -16.31 12.12
N THR A 330 13.85 -16.06 12.37
CA THR A 330 13.17 -16.60 13.56
C THR A 330 12.75 -18.06 13.36
N ARG A 331 12.89 -18.87 14.42
CA ARG A 331 12.51 -20.30 14.42
C ARG A 331 11.02 -20.55 14.65
N LYS A 332 10.31 -19.57 15.22
CA LYS A 332 8.89 -19.60 15.55
C LYS A 332 8.24 -18.25 15.25
N ALA A 333 6.91 -18.20 15.35
CA ALA A 333 6.15 -16.97 15.31
C ALA A 333 5.94 -16.39 16.72
N TYR A 334 5.75 -15.08 16.79
CA TYR A 334 5.54 -14.31 18.02
C TYR A 334 4.22 -13.52 17.95
N GLY A 335 3.73 -13.07 19.10
CA GLY A 335 2.51 -12.24 19.17
C GLY A 335 2.73 -10.82 18.63
N TYR A 336 3.95 -10.31 18.75
CA TYR A 336 4.39 -9.02 18.22
C TYR A 336 5.91 -9.04 18.03
N ILE A 337 6.41 -8.31 17.04
CA ILE A 337 7.83 -7.98 16.85
C ILE A 337 7.91 -6.52 16.36
N GLY A 338 8.69 -5.69 17.04
CA GLY A 338 9.00 -4.33 16.63
C GLY A 338 10.13 -4.25 15.59
N SER A 339 10.43 -3.04 15.11
CA SER A 339 11.56 -2.83 14.19
C SER A 339 12.90 -3.06 14.89
N TYR A 340 13.89 -3.52 14.14
CA TYR A 340 15.26 -3.65 14.64
C TYR A 340 15.92 -2.27 14.83
N LYS A 341 16.48 -2.04 16.02
CA LYS A 341 17.31 -0.88 16.36
C LYS A 341 18.43 -1.32 17.32
N ASN A 342 19.65 -0.86 17.06
CA ASN A 342 20.85 -1.24 17.81
C ASN A 342 21.04 -2.76 17.92
N GLY A 343 20.70 -3.49 16.86
CA GLY A 343 20.80 -4.95 16.79
C GLY A 343 19.78 -5.71 17.66
N ARG A 344 18.69 -5.05 18.06
CA ARG A 344 17.61 -5.63 18.88
C ARG A 344 16.24 -5.32 18.31
N ALA A 345 15.31 -6.24 18.46
CA ALA A 345 13.88 -6.00 18.22
C ALA A 345 13.07 -6.46 19.43
N VAL A 346 12.19 -5.60 19.95
CA VAL A 346 11.23 -6.00 20.98
C VAL A 346 10.30 -7.08 20.41
N PHE A 347 9.99 -8.11 21.20
CA PHE A 347 8.96 -9.09 20.86
C PHE A 347 8.03 -9.33 22.04
N SER A 348 6.84 -9.86 21.77
CA SER A 348 5.94 -10.34 22.82
C SER A 348 5.48 -11.78 22.61
N ILE A 349 5.22 -12.46 23.73
CA ILE A 349 4.50 -13.73 23.78
C ILE A 349 3.34 -13.64 24.78
N GLN A 350 2.33 -14.49 24.59
CA GLN A 350 1.30 -14.71 25.59
C GLN A 350 1.78 -15.72 26.63
N SER A 351 1.73 -15.35 27.90
CA SER A 351 2.10 -16.22 29.03
C SER A 351 1.13 -15.98 30.19
N GLY A 352 0.35 -16.99 30.57
CA GLY A 352 -0.61 -16.90 31.68
C GLY A 352 -1.72 -15.86 31.47
N GLY A 353 -2.15 -15.63 30.21
CA GLY A 353 -3.16 -14.63 29.87
C GLY A 353 -2.65 -13.18 29.84
N GLN A 354 -1.34 -12.96 30.01
CA GLN A 354 -0.70 -11.66 29.91
C GLN A 354 0.42 -11.67 28.86
N SER A 355 0.60 -10.54 28.18
CA SER A 355 1.77 -10.34 27.33
C SER A 355 3.03 -10.19 28.17
N ARG A 356 4.11 -10.84 27.74
CA ARG A 356 5.46 -10.63 28.26
C ARG A 356 6.40 -10.29 27.13
N TYR A 357 7.23 -9.28 27.37
CA TYR A 357 8.13 -8.71 26.37
C TYR A 357 9.58 -9.10 26.63
N GLY A 358 10.30 -9.36 25.53
CA GLY A 358 11.72 -9.63 25.49
C GLY A 358 12.35 -9.01 24.24
N TYR A 359 13.58 -9.39 23.92
CA TYR A 359 14.29 -8.85 22.76
C TYR A 359 14.95 -9.94 21.92
N LEU A 360 14.77 -9.84 20.60
CA LEU A 360 15.47 -10.66 19.61
C LEU A 360 16.80 -10.02 19.23
N ASP A 361 17.81 -10.84 18.94
CA ASP A 361 19.00 -10.41 18.20
C ASP A 361 18.77 -10.44 16.68
N LEU A 362 19.74 -9.94 15.90
CA LEU A 362 19.72 -9.97 14.44
C LEU A 362 19.67 -11.38 13.86
N GLN A 363 19.99 -12.43 14.63
CA GLN A 363 19.87 -13.82 14.19
C GLN A 363 18.47 -14.40 14.49
N GLY A 364 17.56 -13.60 15.06
CA GLY A 364 16.21 -14.00 15.42
C GLY A 364 16.15 -14.86 16.69
N SER A 365 17.23 -14.91 17.47
CA SER A 365 17.29 -15.59 18.76
C SER A 365 16.86 -14.66 19.88
N GLU A 366 16.22 -15.20 20.92
CA GLU A 366 15.80 -14.44 22.10
C GLU A 366 17.03 -14.05 22.94
N ALA A 367 17.64 -12.90 22.65
CA ALA A 367 18.78 -12.36 23.37
C ALA A 367 18.43 -11.97 24.81
N ILE A 368 17.20 -11.49 25.01
CA ILE A 368 16.62 -11.26 26.33
C ILE A 368 15.28 -11.99 26.35
N ALA A 369 15.18 -12.99 27.23
CA ALA A 369 13.97 -13.78 27.42
C ALA A 369 12.76 -12.90 27.79
N PRO A 370 11.53 -13.31 27.44
CA PRO A 370 10.34 -12.50 27.68
C PRO A 370 10.02 -12.47 29.17
N GLN A 371 10.30 -11.34 29.82
CA GLN A 371 10.17 -11.17 31.26
C GLN A 371 9.55 -9.82 31.68
N PHE A 372 9.47 -8.86 30.76
CA PHE A 372 8.98 -7.51 31.04
C PHE A 372 7.47 -7.40 30.81
N VAL A 373 6.82 -6.53 31.58
CA VAL A 373 5.40 -6.20 31.42
C VAL A 373 5.19 -5.31 30.18
N GLU A 374 6.10 -4.37 29.96
CA GLU A 374 6.18 -3.51 28.77
C GLU A 374 7.65 -3.27 28.42
N ALA A 375 7.95 -3.01 27.15
CA ALA A 375 9.31 -2.82 26.67
C ALA A 375 9.35 -1.78 25.55
N GLY A 376 10.22 -0.77 25.69
CA GLY A 376 10.53 0.19 24.65
C GLY A 376 11.60 -0.32 23.68
N ASP A 377 11.75 0.39 22.55
CA ASP A 377 12.84 0.16 21.61
C ASP A 377 14.20 0.49 22.24
N PHE A 378 15.25 -0.16 21.73
CA PHE A 378 16.61 0.30 22.01
C PHE A 378 16.91 1.59 21.24
N ASP A 379 17.49 2.55 21.95
CA ASP A 379 18.17 3.72 21.39
C ASP A 379 19.50 3.93 22.11
N ARG A 380 20.55 4.25 21.36
CA ARG A 380 21.94 4.37 21.86
C ARG A 380 22.32 3.21 22.82
N ASN A 381 21.95 1.98 22.44
CA ASN A 381 22.22 0.73 23.17
C ASN A 381 21.54 0.59 24.55
N LYS A 382 20.51 1.40 24.84
CA LYS A 382 19.71 1.29 26.08
C LYS A 382 18.23 1.24 25.76
N ALA A 383 17.45 0.61 26.63
CA ALA A 383 15.99 0.58 26.52
C ALA A 383 15.34 0.77 27.89
N VAL A 384 14.18 1.41 27.91
CA VAL A 384 13.33 1.50 29.10
C VAL A 384 12.32 0.36 29.06
N VAL A 385 12.24 -0.38 30.17
CA VAL A 385 11.31 -1.50 30.33
C VAL A 385 10.52 -1.35 31.62
N LYS A 386 9.28 -1.84 31.61
CA LYS A 386 8.46 -1.95 32.81
C LYS A 386 8.62 -3.34 33.40
N ILE A 387 9.10 -3.40 34.63
CA ILE A 387 9.28 -4.66 35.36
C ILE A 387 7.94 -5.09 35.98
N LYS A 388 7.27 -4.15 36.64
CA LYS A 388 5.93 -4.31 37.23
C LYS A 388 5.33 -2.93 37.49
N ASP A 389 4.14 -2.88 38.08
CA ASP A 389 3.52 -1.60 38.44
C ASP A 389 4.42 -0.77 39.36
N ASN A 390 4.55 0.51 39.00
CA ASN A 390 5.43 1.47 39.65
C ASN A 390 6.93 1.10 39.67
N GLU A 391 7.39 0.21 38.78
CA GLU A 391 8.80 -0.17 38.70
C GLU A 391 9.26 -0.32 37.25
N TYR A 392 10.08 0.63 36.80
CA TYR A 392 10.74 0.63 35.49
C TYR A 392 12.24 0.39 35.66
N ALA A 393 12.91 0.03 34.57
CA ALA A 393 14.36 -0.07 34.54
C ALA A 393 14.91 0.44 33.20
N LEU A 394 16.12 0.98 33.25
CA LEU A 394 16.94 1.19 32.07
C LEU A 394 17.86 -0.03 31.93
N ILE A 395 17.82 -0.68 30.77
CA ILE A 395 18.60 -1.90 30.52
C ILE A 395 19.60 -1.72 29.38
N GLY A 396 20.69 -2.48 29.43
CA GLY A 396 21.64 -2.63 28.33
C GLY A 396 21.23 -3.69 27.31
N LEU A 397 22.00 -3.83 26.22
CA LEU A 397 21.74 -4.79 25.12
C LEU A 397 21.75 -6.27 25.54
N ASP A 398 22.36 -6.59 26.67
CA ASP A 398 22.42 -7.92 27.30
C ASP A 398 21.28 -8.14 28.32
N GLY A 399 20.45 -7.11 28.56
CA GLY A 399 19.39 -7.12 29.57
C GLY A 399 19.86 -6.77 30.98
N ALA A 400 21.13 -6.41 31.18
CA ALA A 400 21.62 -5.94 32.47
C ALA A 400 20.90 -4.65 32.87
N ARG A 401 20.41 -4.60 34.12
CA ARG A 401 19.75 -3.42 34.67
C ARG A 401 20.81 -2.38 35.01
N LEU A 402 20.81 -1.27 34.27
CA LEU A 402 21.70 -0.14 34.49
C LEU A 402 21.17 0.75 35.62
N ALA A 403 19.83 0.90 35.72
CA ALA A 403 19.15 1.60 36.79
C ALA A 403 17.71 1.06 36.95
N VAL A 404 17.12 1.28 38.14
CA VAL A 404 15.74 0.92 38.48
C VAL A 404 15.03 2.16 39.02
N TYR A 405 13.79 2.36 38.60
CA TYR A 405 13.01 3.56 38.83
C TYR A 405 11.69 3.22 39.53
N PRO A 406 11.49 3.63 40.79
CA PRO A 406 10.26 3.37 41.54
C PRO A 406 9.18 4.41 41.23
N PHE A 407 8.81 4.56 39.95
CA PHE A 407 7.88 5.58 39.46
C PHE A 407 6.70 4.96 38.72
N ALA A 408 5.56 5.64 38.76
CA ALA A 408 4.33 5.19 38.09
C ALA A 408 4.48 5.10 36.57
N SER A 409 5.28 6.00 35.99
CA SER A 409 5.60 6.03 34.56
C SER A 409 7.00 6.56 34.33
N VAL A 410 7.72 5.95 33.38
CA VAL A 410 9.01 6.42 32.86
C VAL A 410 8.99 6.32 31.34
N GLY A 411 9.15 7.45 30.66
CA GLY A 411 9.22 7.53 29.20
C GLY A 411 10.57 7.08 28.64
N PRO A 412 10.73 7.07 27.31
CA PRO A 412 11.97 6.62 26.67
C PRO A 412 13.13 7.61 26.92
N LEU A 413 14.35 7.09 26.80
CA LEU A 413 15.57 7.88 27.00
C LEU A 413 15.76 8.87 25.84
N GLY A 414 15.89 10.15 26.16
CA GLY A 414 16.22 11.21 25.20
C GLY A 414 17.38 12.04 25.71
N ASP A 415 18.51 12.08 24.99
CA ASP A 415 19.71 12.83 25.36
C ASP A 415 20.15 12.74 26.84
N GLY A 416 19.97 11.58 27.48
CA GLY A 416 20.38 11.35 28.87
C GLY A 416 19.33 11.72 29.94
N LEU A 417 18.14 12.17 29.53
CA LEU A 417 16.99 12.43 30.41
C LEU A 417 15.79 11.56 30.03
N LEU A 418 14.98 11.23 31.01
CA LEU A 418 13.77 10.41 30.88
C LEU A 418 12.61 11.20 31.48
N SER A 419 11.50 11.34 30.75
CA SER A 419 10.28 11.88 31.36
C SER A 419 9.74 10.87 32.38
N PHE A 420 9.15 11.35 33.48
CA PHE A 420 8.62 10.46 34.52
C PHE A 420 7.42 11.07 35.23
N GLN A 421 6.59 10.21 35.82
CA GLN A 421 5.53 10.57 36.77
C GLN A 421 5.73 9.82 38.08
N GLU A 422 5.73 10.54 39.20
CA GLU A 422 5.84 9.91 40.53
C GLU A 422 4.63 9.04 40.87
N LYS A 423 3.43 9.50 40.50
CA LYS A 423 2.15 8.84 40.77
C LYS A 423 1.32 8.77 39.49
N ALA A 424 0.44 7.79 39.41
CA ALA A 424 -0.51 7.69 38.30
C ALA A 424 -1.30 9.00 38.16
N GLN A 425 -1.43 9.50 36.92
CA GLN A 425 -2.08 10.78 36.59
C GLN A 425 -1.43 12.02 37.22
N GLY A 426 -0.21 11.89 37.73
CA GLY A 426 0.59 13.03 38.17
C GLY A 426 1.13 13.85 37.01
N LYS A 427 1.79 14.96 37.34
CA LYS A 427 2.53 15.76 36.34
C LYS A 427 3.82 15.05 35.93
N TYR A 428 4.30 15.38 34.74
CA TYR A 428 5.58 14.92 34.23
C TYR A 428 6.71 15.85 34.70
N GLY A 429 7.81 15.22 35.11
CA GLY A 429 9.13 15.84 35.28
C GLY A 429 10.18 15.10 34.44
N TYR A 430 11.46 15.34 34.71
CA TYR A 430 12.56 14.59 34.10
C TYR A 430 13.57 14.10 35.13
N ILE A 431 13.99 12.85 34.96
CA ILE A 431 15.09 12.23 35.71
C ILE A 431 16.30 12.00 34.79
N ASP A 432 17.48 11.96 35.37
CA ASP A 432 18.67 11.45 34.68
C ASP A 432 18.66 9.91 34.60
N GLU A 433 19.63 9.33 33.89
CA GLU A 433 19.75 7.88 33.77
C GLU A 433 19.92 7.15 35.12
N LYS A 434 20.37 7.83 36.17
CA LYS A 434 20.52 7.25 37.53
C LYS A 434 19.22 7.33 38.33
N GLY A 435 18.19 8.00 37.82
CA GLY A 435 16.91 8.22 38.49
C GLY A 435 16.88 9.48 39.37
N THR A 436 17.90 10.34 39.28
CA THR A 436 17.93 11.61 40.00
C THR A 436 16.99 12.59 39.31
N VAL A 437 16.08 13.22 40.07
CA VAL A 437 15.19 14.26 39.52
C VAL A 437 16.01 15.47 39.10
N VAL A 438 15.99 15.77 37.80
CA VAL A 438 16.66 16.95 37.21
C VAL A 438 15.65 18.09 37.04
N ILE A 439 14.43 17.77 36.60
CA ILE A 439 13.35 18.74 36.43
C ILE A 439 12.15 18.23 37.23
N GLN A 440 11.68 19.03 38.17
CA GLN A 440 10.54 18.68 39.04
C GLN A 440 9.26 18.51 38.23
N PRO A 441 8.37 17.56 38.60
CA PRO A 441 7.08 17.39 37.95
C PRO A 441 6.25 18.67 37.88
N ALA A 442 6.01 19.17 36.66
CA ALA A 442 5.30 20.43 36.41
C ALA A 442 4.45 20.44 35.14
N PHE A 443 4.65 19.47 34.25
CA PHE A 443 4.03 19.44 32.93
C PHE A 443 2.85 18.47 32.87
N THR A 444 1.84 18.78 32.08
CA THR A 444 0.72 17.86 31.81
C THR A 444 1.08 16.83 30.75
N ASP A 445 2.06 17.14 29.89
CA ASP A 445 2.69 16.21 28.95
C ASP A 445 4.16 16.61 28.71
N ALA A 446 5.01 15.63 28.38
CA ALA A 446 6.46 15.79 28.28
C ALA A 446 7.07 14.81 27.26
N LEU A 447 7.51 15.34 26.12
CA LEU A 447 8.18 14.55 25.09
C LEU A 447 9.66 14.28 25.43
N PRO A 448 10.26 13.21 24.89
CA PRO A 448 11.67 12.92 25.11
C PRO A 448 12.58 14.05 24.61
N PHE A 449 13.71 14.24 25.29
CA PHE A 449 14.71 15.21 24.85
C PHE A 449 15.35 14.78 23.52
N GLN A 450 15.42 15.72 22.56
CA GLN A 450 16.10 15.58 21.27
C GLN A 450 16.90 16.86 20.99
N ASP A 451 18.16 16.70 20.58
CA ASP A 451 19.12 17.79 20.39
C ASP A 451 19.17 18.79 21.57
N GLY A 452 19.06 18.26 22.79
CA GLY A 452 19.09 19.05 24.03
C GLY A 452 17.84 19.90 24.28
N ARG A 453 16.72 19.60 23.63
CA ARG A 453 15.42 20.26 23.79
C ARG A 453 14.31 19.26 24.06
N ALA A 454 13.29 19.67 24.81
CA ALA A 454 12.06 18.90 24.94
C ALA A 454 10.83 19.79 24.78
N VAL A 455 9.81 19.25 24.12
CA VAL A 455 8.49 19.88 24.02
C VAL A 455 7.66 19.44 25.23
N VAL A 456 7.03 20.40 25.89
CA VAL A 456 6.21 20.18 27.08
C VAL A 456 4.87 20.90 26.96
N ASN A 457 3.82 20.31 27.55
CA ASN A 457 2.51 20.95 27.70
C ASN A 457 2.27 21.33 29.15
N THR A 458 1.59 22.46 29.36
CA THR A 458 1.21 22.95 30.70
C THR A 458 -0.29 23.10 30.89
N ALA A 459 -1.08 23.01 29.83
CA ALA A 459 -2.53 23.15 29.92
C ALA A 459 -3.19 21.85 30.38
N GLU A 460 -4.22 22.01 31.21
CA GLU A 460 -5.11 20.93 31.63
C GLU A 460 -6.29 20.82 30.63
N GLY A 461 -6.79 19.60 30.42
CA GLY A 461 -7.93 19.34 29.54
C GLY A 461 -7.61 19.39 28.03
N TYR A 462 -8.59 19.79 27.21
CA TYR A 462 -8.48 19.77 25.74
C TYR A 462 -7.72 20.96 25.14
N LYS A 463 -7.34 21.94 25.96
CA LYS A 463 -6.51 23.07 25.51
C LYS A 463 -5.06 22.62 25.52
N ALA A 464 -4.34 22.96 24.45
CA ALA A 464 -2.91 22.74 24.36
C ALA A 464 -2.17 24.07 24.53
N THR A 465 -1.16 24.09 25.39
CA THR A 465 -0.20 25.20 25.49
C THR A 465 1.19 24.58 25.52
N TYR A 466 1.71 24.26 24.33
CA TYR A 466 3.04 23.71 24.18
C TYR A 466 4.10 24.80 24.27
N GLY A 467 5.20 24.45 24.96
CA GLY A 467 6.43 25.21 25.06
C GLY A 467 7.65 24.31 24.82
N LEU A 468 8.84 24.91 24.80
CA LEU A 468 10.11 24.23 24.61
C LEU A 468 11.04 24.54 25.78
N ILE A 469 11.64 23.51 26.36
CA ILE A 469 12.56 23.63 27.49
C ILE A 469 13.98 23.16 27.15
N ASP A 470 14.95 23.71 27.87
CA ASP A 470 16.31 23.17 27.94
C ASP A 470 16.40 22.00 28.96
N LYS A 471 17.59 21.41 29.06
CA LYS A 471 17.88 20.29 29.97
C LYS A 471 17.85 20.64 31.46
N GLN A 472 17.81 21.93 31.79
CA GLN A 472 17.68 22.44 33.16
C GLN A 472 16.21 22.77 33.49
N GLY A 473 15.29 22.62 32.54
CA GLY A 473 13.88 22.95 32.69
C GLY A 473 13.55 24.43 32.45
N GLY A 474 14.53 25.22 31.99
CA GLY A 474 14.32 26.61 31.58
C GLY A 474 13.53 26.68 30.28
N TYR A 475 12.50 27.52 30.24
CA TYR A 475 11.74 27.75 29.00
C TYR A 475 12.57 28.55 28.00
N ILE A 476 12.83 27.94 26.85
CA ILE A 476 13.35 28.60 25.65
C ILE A 476 12.19 29.21 24.86
N ILE A 477 11.09 28.46 24.74
CA ILE A 477 9.83 28.92 24.16
C ILE A 477 8.75 28.81 25.23
N GLN A 478 8.13 29.94 25.56
CA GLN A 478 7.05 29.99 26.56
C GLN A 478 5.82 29.20 26.09
N PRO A 479 5.17 28.42 26.98
CA PRO A 479 3.94 27.69 26.67
C PRO A 479 2.85 28.60 26.14
N SER A 480 2.59 28.54 24.84
CA SER A 480 1.62 29.43 24.17
C SER A 480 1.15 28.90 22.81
N TYR A 481 1.70 27.78 22.35
CA TYR A 481 1.43 27.22 21.04
C TYR A 481 0.40 26.09 21.13
N ASN A 482 -0.44 25.99 20.10
CA ASN A 482 -1.37 24.87 19.95
C ASN A 482 -0.61 23.57 19.67
N GLU A 483 0.57 23.67 19.07
CA GLU A 483 1.42 22.55 18.69
C GLU A 483 2.88 23.00 18.51
N ILE A 484 3.84 22.16 18.89
CA ILE A 484 5.26 22.32 18.53
C ILE A 484 5.77 20.98 18.00
N ARG A 485 6.33 20.96 16.79
CA ARG A 485 6.97 19.77 16.20
C ARG A 485 8.47 19.98 16.11
N ILE A 486 9.26 19.00 16.57
CA ILE A 486 10.69 18.94 16.30
C ILE A 486 10.87 18.36 14.89
N LEU A 487 11.44 19.13 13.97
CA LEU A 487 11.58 18.76 12.55
C LEU A 487 12.95 18.15 12.23
N GLY A 488 13.84 18.02 13.22
CA GLY A 488 15.24 17.65 13.01
C GLY A 488 16.09 18.80 12.47
N GLU A 489 17.40 18.56 12.36
CA GLU A 489 18.39 19.54 11.89
C GLU A 489 18.30 20.91 12.62
N GLN A 490 17.98 20.88 13.92
CA GLN A 490 17.78 22.07 14.78
C GLN A 490 16.63 22.99 14.34
N ARG A 491 15.54 22.43 13.81
CA ARG A 491 14.35 23.18 13.38
C ARG A 491 13.07 22.70 14.06
N LEU A 492 12.15 23.64 14.21
CA LEU A 492 10.83 23.45 14.82
C LEU A 492 9.75 23.98 13.90
N ALA A 493 8.58 23.34 13.89
CA ALA A 493 7.33 23.98 13.45
C ALA A 493 6.55 24.43 14.69
N LEU A 494 6.27 25.74 14.78
CA LEU A 494 5.46 26.33 15.84
C LEU A 494 4.05 26.55 15.30
N GLY A 495 3.06 25.87 15.86
CA GLY A 495 1.67 25.89 15.42
C GLY A 495 0.78 26.79 16.28
N LYS A 496 0.09 27.75 15.66
CA LYS A 496 -1.02 28.49 16.27
C LYS A 496 -2.33 27.95 15.76
N ALA A 497 -3.32 27.84 16.63
CA ALA A 497 -4.68 27.47 16.21
C ALA A 497 -5.19 28.42 15.12
N ILE A 498 -5.78 27.87 14.06
CA ILE A 498 -6.40 28.66 12.98
C ILE A 498 -7.56 29.48 13.56
N HIS A 499 -8.31 28.88 14.49
CA HIS A 499 -9.37 29.49 15.28
C HIS A 499 -9.10 29.25 16.76
N ALA A 500 -8.92 30.33 17.53
CA ALA A 500 -8.54 30.25 18.94
C ALA A 500 -9.61 29.58 19.83
N ASP A 501 -10.89 29.71 19.45
CA ASP A 501 -12.04 29.07 20.10
C ASP A 501 -12.26 27.62 19.64
N LYS A 502 -11.66 27.22 18.51
CA LYS A 502 -11.78 25.88 17.92
C LYS A 502 -10.41 25.31 17.51
N PRO A 503 -9.49 25.07 18.46
CA PRO A 503 -8.12 24.61 18.17
C PRO A 503 -8.03 23.27 17.44
N TYR A 504 -9.06 22.44 17.56
CA TYR A 504 -9.20 21.16 16.86
C TYR A 504 -9.38 21.30 15.34
N MET A 505 -9.64 22.51 14.82
CA MET A 505 -9.69 22.78 13.37
C MET A 505 -8.31 22.78 12.71
N GLY A 506 -7.24 22.75 13.52
CA GLY A 506 -5.87 22.66 13.06
C GLY A 506 -5.05 23.92 13.33
N SER A 507 -3.78 23.84 12.94
CA SER A 507 -2.78 24.86 13.18
C SER A 507 -2.31 25.53 11.89
N ILE A 508 -1.86 26.77 11.99
CA ILE A 508 -0.99 27.42 11.01
C ILE A 508 0.41 27.53 11.62
N PHE A 509 1.43 27.19 10.84
CA PHE A 509 2.79 26.97 11.31
C PHE A 509 3.75 28.06 10.83
N ALA A 510 4.66 28.43 11.71
CA ALA A 510 5.91 29.11 11.39
C ALA A 510 7.09 28.17 11.65
N ILE A 511 8.21 28.40 10.96
CA ILE A 511 9.47 27.71 11.21
C ILE A 511 10.26 28.50 12.24
N ALA A 512 10.83 27.81 13.21
CA ALA A 512 11.77 28.36 14.16
C ALA A 512 13.03 27.49 14.26
N ASP A 513 14.11 28.06 14.80
CA ASP A 513 15.21 27.27 15.30
C ASP A 513 14.93 26.73 16.72
N THR A 514 15.79 25.85 17.21
CA THR A 514 15.70 25.29 18.57
C THR A 514 16.06 26.26 19.69
N ASN A 515 16.41 27.51 19.38
CA ASN A 515 16.60 28.60 20.34
C ASN A 515 15.38 29.53 20.41
N GLY A 516 14.32 29.22 19.65
CA GLY A 516 13.07 29.98 19.62
C GLY A 516 13.08 31.15 18.64
N GLN A 517 14.13 31.33 17.82
CA GLN A 517 14.14 32.34 16.79
C GLN A 517 13.23 31.94 15.64
N LEU A 518 12.23 32.77 15.34
CA LEU A 518 11.40 32.60 14.15
C LEU A 518 12.23 32.82 12.87
N LEU A 519 12.09 31.88 11.94
CA LEU A 519 12.73 31.85 10.63
C LEU A 519 11.72 32.11 9.49
N SER A 520 10.43 32.03 9.79
CA SER A 520 9.34 32.37 8.87
C SER A 520 8.15 32.98 9.63
N ASP A 521 7.20 33.54 8.88
CA ASP A 521 5.87 33.87 9.38
C ASP A 521 5.00 32.62 9.55
N PHE A 522 3.85 32.77 10.22
CA PHE A 522 2.83 31.73 10.37
C PHE A 522 2.00 31.63 9.08
N VAL A 523 2.54 30.93 8.08
CA VAL A 523 1.93 30.83 6.74
C VAL A 523 1.70 29.40 6.29
N TYR A 524 2.31 28.41 6.95
CA TYR A 524 2.27 27.03 6.51
C TYR A 524 1.11 26.27 7.11
N ARG A 525 0.41 25.48 6.29
CA ARG A 525 -0.64 24.55 6.73
C ARG A 525 -0.09 23.21 7.14
N ASP A 526 1.05 22.83 6.57
CA ASP A 526 1.78 21.64 6.96
C ASP A 526 3.27 21.78 6.64
N VAL A 527 4.10 21.07 7.40
CA VAL A 527 5.56 21.08 7.33
C VAL A 527 6.07 19.67 7.59
N SER A 528 6.92 19.15 6.69
CA SER A 528 7.63 17.87 6.91
C SER A 528 8.91 18.05 7.72
N ASP A 529 9.46 16.96 8.22
CA ASP A 529 10.81 16.95 8.80
C ASP A 529 11.86 17.43 7.79
N PHE A 530 12.92 18.06 8.31
CA PHE A 530 14.12 18.38 7.56
C PHE A 530 14.93 17.13 7.27
N ARG A 531 15.26 16.92 6.00
CA ARG A 531 16.16 15.86 5.53
C ARG A 531 17.14 16.43 4.52
N LYS A 532 18.44 16.34 4.82
CA LYS A 532 19.51 16.86 3.96
C LYS A 532 19.34 18.36 3.68
N GLY A 533 18.93 19.12 4.70
CA GLY A 533 18.75 20.57 4.61
C GLY A 533 17.43 21.05 4.01
N LEU A 534 16.51 20.15 3.67
CA LEU A 534 15.23 20.48 3.03
C LEU A 534 14.04 19.97 3.83
N ALA A 535 12.98 20.78 3.90
CA ALA A 535 11.66 20.36 4.37
C ALA A 535 10.61 20.75 3.34
N SER A 536 9.62 19.88 3.09
CA SER A 536 8.45 20.21 2.28
C SER A 536 7.46 21.02 3.14
N VAL A 537 6.92 22.09 2.56
CA VAL A 537 5.87 22.90 3.17
C VAL A 537 4.73 23.14 2.19
N THR A 538 3.53 23.37 2.71
CA THR A 538 2.42 23.92 1.93
C THR A 538 1.82 25.13 2.62
N ASP A 539 1.52 26.18 1.86
CA ASP A 539 0.77 27.37 2.32
C ASP A 539 -0.75 27.25 2.06
N GLY A 540 -1.20 26.10 1.55
CA GLY A 540 -2.58 25.84 1.14
C GLY A 540 -2.87 26.17 -0.33
N LYS A 541 -2.02 26.95 -1.00
CA LYS A 541 -2.12 27.25 -2.44
C LYS A 541 -1.04 26.54 -3.24
N GLN A 542 0.17 26.45 -2.69
CA GLN A 542 1.33 25.84 -3.31
C GLN A 542 2.05 24.95 -2.30
N THR A 543 2.83 24.01 -2.83
CA THR A 543 3.71 23.14 -2.05
C THR A 543 5.13 23.24 -2.60
N TYR A 544 6.12 23.41 -1.73
CA TYR A 544 7.51 23.63 -2.12
C TYR A 544 8.48 23.22 -1.01
N PHE A 545 9.76 23.12 -1.33
CA PHE A 545 10.80 22.93 -0.32
C PHE A 545 11.24 24.25 0.29
N ILE A 546 11.51 24.25 1.60
CA ILE A 546 12.29 25.27 2.29
C ILE A 546 13.65 24.73 2.69
N ASP A 547 14.63 25.63 2.78
CA ASP A 547 15.94 25.35 3.35
C ASP A 547 15.96 25.57 4.87
N ARG A 548 17.09 25.30 5.51
CA ARG A 548 17.28 25.52 6.95
C ARG A 548 17.12 26.98 7.37
N SER A 549 17.16 27.96 6.47
CA SER A 549 16.86 29.36 6.85
C SER A 549 15.36 29.65 6.94
N GLY A 550 14.49 28.66 6.65
CA GLY A 550 13.04 28.84 6.59
C GLY A 550 12.56 29.45 5.27
N LYS A 551 13.46 29.69 4.31
CA LYS A 551 13.15 30.28 3.01
C LYS A 551 12.97 29.20 1.96
N ALA A 552 12.24 29.52 0.90
CA ALA A 552 12.09 28.61 -0.23
C ALA A 552 13.46 28.17 -0.76
N ALA A 553 13.66 26.86 -0.87
CA ALA A 553 14.93 26.28 -1.25
C ALA A 553 15.25 26.60 -2.72
N TYR A 554 16.45 27.13 -2.95
CA TYR A 554 16.92 27.45 -4.30
C TYR A 554 17.08 26.20 -5.16
N GLY A 555 16.68 26.28 -6.44
CA GLY A 555 16.82 25.17 -7.39
C GLY A 555 15.78 24.06 -7.25
N PHE A 556 14.71 24.29 -6.48
CA PHE A 556 13.57 23.38 -6.34
C PHE A 556 12.25 24.04 -6.79
N PRO A 557 11.29 23.26 -7.30
CA PRO A 557 10.05 23.80 -7.82
C PRO A 557 9.06 24.19 -6.72
N LYS A 558 8.15 25.10 -7.08
CA LYS A 558 6.87 25.28 -6.39
C LYS A 558 5.78 24.61 -7.22
N VAL A 559 4.94 23.81 -6.59
CA VAL A 559 3.86 23.06 -7.25
C VAL A 559 2.52 23.58 -6.76
N GLU A 560 1.61 23.91 -7.67
CA GLU A 560 0.27 24.37 -7.31
C GLU A 560 -0.56 23.26 -6.66
N GLY A 561 -1.22 23.58 -5.56
CA GLY A 561 -1.98 22.64 -4.73
C GLY A 561 -1.34 22.39 -3.38
N SER A 562 -2.03 21.57 -2.58
CA SER A 562 -1.64 21.24 -1.21
C SER A 562 -1.17 19.80 -1.14
N GLY A 563 -0.06 19.53 -0.45
CA GLY A 563 0.45 18.18 -0.32
C GLY A 563 1.89 18.12 0.16
N THR A 564 2.65 17.15 -0.35
CA THR A 564 4.03 16.90 0.07
C THR A 564 4.96 16.71 -1.13
N LEU A 565 6.21 17.15 -0.96
CA LEU A 565 7.32 16.88 -1.86
C LEU A 565 8.36 16.01 -1.15
N ILE A 566 8.90 15.02 -1.85
CA ILE A 566 10.01 14.19 -1.38
C ILE A 566 11.08 14.17 -2.47
N TRP A 567 12.30 14.57 -2.12
CA TRP A 567 13.41 14.53 -3.06
C TRP A 567 14.06 13.14 -3.09
N GLN A 568 13.74 12.37 -4.12
CA GLN A 568 14.27 11.05 -4.42
C GLN A 568 15.23 11.16 -5.63
N ASN A 569 16.42 11.74 -5.41
CA ASN A 569 17.40 12.07 -6.44
C ASN A 569 17.48 11.03 -7.59
N PRO A 570 17.28 11.41 -8.86
CA PRO A 570 17.12 12.77 -9.38
C PRO A 570 15.70 13.33 -9.39
N LEU A 571 14.69 12.54 -9.02
CA LEU A 571 13.29 12.93 -9.10
C LEU A 571 12.81 13.59 -7.81
N ILE A 572 11.79 14.41 -7.94
CA ILE A 572 10.99 14.95 -6.85
C ILE A 572 9.64 14.27 -6.96
N GLN A 573 9.32 13.42 -5.99
CA GLN A 573 7.98 12.88 -5.83
C GLN A 573 7.09 13.98 -5.27
N ALA A 574 6.01 14.29 -5.98
CA ALA A 574 5.03 15.29 -5.60
C ALA A 574 3.68 14.60 -5.42
N ASN A 575 3.19 14.54 -4.18
CA ASN A 575 1.84 14.08 -3.86
C ASN A 575 0.99 15.30 -3.60
N ILE A 576 0.37 15.84 -4.65
CA ILE A 576 -0.31 17.14 -4.61
C ILE A 576 -1.78 16.95 -4.91
N ASP A 577 -2.64 17.45 -4.01
CA ASP A 577 -4.08 17.27 -4.05
C ASP A 577 -4.45 15.80 -4.32
N GLN A 578 -3.80 14.87 -3.61
CA GLN A 578 -4.00 13.42 -3.73
C GLN A 578 -3.66 12.82 -5.11
N ARG A 579 -2.78 13.46 -5.89
CA ARG A 579 -2.26 12.93 -7.15
C ARG A 579 -0.73 12.85 -7.12
N LEU A 580 -0.22 11.69 -7.52
CA LEU A 580 1.20 11.41 -7.62
C LEU A 580 1.75 11.91 -8.96
N THR A 581 2.81 12.72 -8.88
CA THR A 581 3.60 13.21 -10.01
C THR A 581 5.08 13.11 -9.67
N TYR A 582 5.91 12.81 -10.65
CA TYR A 582 7.36 12.93 -10.53
C TYR A 582 7.85 14.11 -11.36
N LEU A 583 8.61 14.99 -10.72
CA LEU A 583 9.19 16.19 -11.32
C LEU A 583 10.71 16.07 -11.35
N ASN A 584 11.37 16.74 -12.28
CA ASN A 584 12.79 17.04 -12.15
C ASN A 584 13.01 18.30 -11.30
N ARG A 585 14.27 18.65 -10.99
CA ARG A 585 14.59 19.86 -10.21
C ARG A 585 14.10 21.17 -10.83
N ALA A 586 13.96 21.23 -12.15
CA ALA A 586 13.41 22.39 -12.84
C ALA A 586 11.87 22.47 -12.78
N GLY A 587 11.20 21.52 -12.09
CA GLY A 587 9.75 21.46 -11.99
C GLY A 587 9.04 20.88 -13.22
N ARG A 588 9.78 20.30 -14.18
CA ARG A 588 9.16 19.66 -15.35
C ARG A 588 8.65 18.28 -14.95
N ILE A 589 7.44 17.96 -15.38
CA ILE A 589 6.84 16.64 -15.21
C ILE A 589 7.66 15.60 -15.98
N VAL A 590 8.21 14.64 -15.25
CA VAL A 590 8.88 13.45 -15.78
C VAL A 590 7.87 12.33 -15.94
N TRP A 591 6.95 12.19 -14.99
CA TRP A 591 5.85 11.25 -15.04
C TRP A 591 4.67 11.75 -14.22
N GLN A 592 3.45 11.42 -14.63
CA GLN A 592 2.23 11.68 -13.85
C GLN A 592 1.25 10.52 -14.02
N GLN A 593 0.45 10.26 -12.99
CA GLN A 593 -0.63 9.28 -13.08
C GLN A 593 -1.60 9.67 -14.21
N ASN A 594 -2.09 8.69 -14.97
CA ASN A 594 -3.00 8.96 -16.07
C ASN A 594 -4.36 9.46 -15.57
N THR A 595 -4.85 10.53 -16.18
CA THR A 595 -6.20 11.09 -15.97
C THR A 595 -7.22 10.60 -16.99
N VAL A 596 -6.79 9.76 -17.94
CA VAL A 596 -7.67 9.15 -18.94
C VAL A 596 -7.54 7.63 -18.82
N ILE A 597 -8.67 6.96 -18.65
CA ILE A 597 -8.81 5.51 -18.58
C ILE A 597 -9.45 5.06 -19.89
N PRO A 598 -8.69 4.47 -20.82
CA PRO A 598 -9.26 3.86 -22.02
C PRO A 598 -10.12 2.65 -21.63
N LEU A 599 -11.36 2.59 -22.11
CA LEU A 599 -12.23 1.43 -21.93
C LEU A 599 -12.13 0.49 -23.14
N ARG A 600 -12.27 1.05 -24.35
CA ARG A 600 -12.07 0.42 -25.66
C ARG A 600 -11.48 1.46 -26.61
N LEU A 601 -11.27 1.12 -27.88
CA LEU A 601 -10.79 2.06 -28.91
C LEU A 601 -11.62 3.35 -28.97
N THR A 602 -12.93 3.25 -28.74
CA THR A 602 -13.86 4.38 -28.85
C THR A 602 -14.08 5.11 -27.53
N TYR A 603 -14.27 4.37 -26.43
CA TYR A 603 -14.73 4.92 -25.15
C TYR A 603 -13.58 5.11 -24.17
N LYS A 604 -13.64 6.21 -23.41
CA LYS A 604 -12.70 6.50 -22.33
C LYS A 604 -13.40 7.26 -21.20
N VAL A 605 -12.91 7.06 -19.99
CA VAL A 605 -13.29 7.86 -18.81
C VAL A 605 -12.17 8.84 -18.53
N LYS A 606 -12.50 10.12 -18.50
CA LYS A 606 -11.59 11.20 -18.16
C LYS A 606 -11.87 11.68 -16.75
N GLU A 607 -10.82 11.83 -15.96
CA GLU A 607 -10.85 12.44 -14.65
C GLU A 607 -10.88 13.97 -14.76
N ILE A 608 -11.79 14.59 -14.01
CA ILE A 608 -11.89 16.04 -13.87
C ILE A 608 -11.71 16.42 -12.40
N LYS A 609 -10.80 17.36 -12.13
CA LYS A 609 -10.56 17.92 -10.80
C LYS A 609 -11.49 19.09 -10.52
N TYR A 610 -12.09 19.11 -9.34
CA TYR A 610 -12.91 20.20 -8.81
C TYR A 610 -12.50 20.51 -7.37
N LYS A 611 -11.82 21.65 -7.18
CA LYS A 611 -11.33 22.12 -5.86
C LYS A 611 -11.67 23.59 -5.65
N PRO A 612 -12.96 23.94 -5.42
CA PRO A 612 -13.38 25.33 -5.26
C PRO A 612 -12.94 25.94 -3.93
N ASN A 613 -12.65 25.12 -2.93
CA ASN A 613 -12.32 25.51 -1.55
C ASN A 613 -11.20 24.58 -1.04
N ARG A 614 -10.42 25.05 -0.06
CA ARG A 614 -9.33 24.25 0.53
C ARG A 614 -9.80 22.95 1.19
N ASP A 615 -11.00 22.96 1.75
CA ASP A 615 -11.61 21.86 2.49
C ASP A 615 -12.53 21.01 1.59
N TYR A 616 -12.51 21.23 0.27
CA TYR A 616 -13.38 20.52 -0.67
C TYR A 616 -12.63 20.12 -1.95
N LEU A 617 -12.39 18.82 -2.14
CA LEU A 617 -11.68 18.27 -3.29
C LEU A 617 -12.45 17.10 -3.90
N VAL A 618 -12.85 17.21 -5.17
CA VAL A 618 -13.53 16.13 -5.88
C VAL A 618 -12.84 15.86 -7.20
N TYR A 619 -12.45 14.61 -7.42
CA TYR A 619 -12.15 14.07 -8.74
C TYR A 619 -13.36 13.27 -9.23
N TYR A 620 -13.88 13.62 -10.40
CA TYR A 620 -15.10 13.00 -10.93
C TYR A 620 -14.93 12.52 -12.38
N PRO A 621 -15.64 11.46 -12.78
CA PRO A 621 -15.52 10.89 -14.12
C PRO A 621 -16.33 11.67 -15.16
N GLN A 622 -15.77 11.76 -16.37
CA GLN A 622 -16.43 12.21 -17.59
C GLN A 622 -16.24 11.17 -18.68
N LEU A 623 -17.33 10.62 -19.20
CA LEU A 623 -17.34 9.68 -20.32
C LEU A 623 -17.18 10.42 -21.66
N GLU A 624 -16.27 9.94 -22.48
CA GLU A 624 -16.07 10.39 -23.87
C GLU A 624 -16.15 9.21 -24.83
N GLY A 625 -16.59 9.47 -26.07
CA GLY A 625 -16.55 8.51 -27.17
C GLY A 625 -17.91 7.94 -27.59
N MET A 626 -19.00 8.33 -26.92
CA MET A 626 -20.35 7.90 -27.30
C MET A 626 -20.76 8.51 -28.65
N LEU A 627 -21.49 7.71 -29.45
CA LEU A 627 -22.05 8.14 -30.73
C LEU A 627 -23.16 9.18 -30.51
N ASP A 628 -24.11 8.89 -29.61
CA ASP A 628 -25.11 9.86 -29.18
C ASP A 628 -24.49 10.86 -28.19
N LYS A 629 -24.25 12.09 -28.67
CA LYS A 629 -23.68 13.18 -27.87
C LYS A 629 -24.65 13.73 -26.81
N ALA A 630 -25.95 13.66 -27.05
CA ALA A 630 -26.94 14.08 -26.06
C ALA A 630 -27.00 13.07 -24.91
N ALA A 631 -26.95 11.77 -25.20
CA ALA A 631 -26.82 10.74 -24.19
C ALA A 631 -25.51 10.90 -23.39
N GLN A 632 -24.38 11.16 -24.07
CA GLN A 632 -23.10 11.42 -23.41
C GLN A 632 -23.19 12.60 -22.44
N GLN A 633 -23.83 13.69 -22.84
CA GLN A 633 -24.01 14.86 -21.99
C GLN A 633 -24.86 14.53 -20.76
N ARG A 634 -26.00 13.84 -20.92
CA ARG A 634 -26.85 13.43 -19.79
C ARG A 634 -26.10 12.53 -18.80
N VAL A 635 -25.34 11.56 -19.29
CA VAL A 635 -24.48 10.70 -18.44
C VAL A 635 -23.46 11.54 -17.69
N ASN A 636 -22.78 12.47 -18.36
CA ASN A 636 -21.76 13.30 -17.71
C ASN A 636 -22.33 14.28 -16.67
N GLU A 637 -23.51 14.82 -16.91
CA GLU A 637 -24.24 15.63 -15.92
C GLU A 637 -24.61 14.80 -14.69
N LEU A 638 -25.12 13.58 -14.90
CA LEU A 638 -25.40 12.62 -13.83
C LEU A 638 -24.13 12.27 -13.03
N LEU A 639 -23.03 11.93 -13.70
CA LEU A 639 -21.77 11.58 -13.03
C LEU A 639 -21.24 12.74 -12.19
N LYS A 640 -21.31 13.97 -12.70
CA LYS A 640 -20.94 15.18 -11.96
C LYS A 640 -21.82 15.39 -10.72
N GLU A 641 -23.14 15.19 -10.85
CA GLU A 641 -24.09 15.26 -9.72
C GLU A 641 -23.79 14.18 -8.67
N LYS A 642 -23.65 12.91 -9.08
CA LYS A 642 -23.40 11.78 -8.18
C LYS A 642 -22.05 11.84 -7.48
N SER A 643 -21.05 12.48 -8.09
CA SER A 643 -19.77 12.79 -7.45
C SER A 643 -19.84 13.99 -6.50
N ASN A 644 -21.04 14.56 -6.25
CA ASN A 644 -21.26 15.67 -5.34
C ASN A 644 -20.46 16.93 -5.73
N VAL A 645 -20.35 17.22 -7.03
CA VAL A 645 -19.73 18.46 -7.52
C VAL A 645 -20.74 19.60 -7.36
N LYS A 646 -20.52 20.45 -6.36
CA LYS A 646 -21.41 21.58 -6.02
C LYS A 646 -20.62 22.85 -5.72
N PRO A 647 -21.19 24.05 -5.93
CA PRO A 647 -20.55 25.30 -5.55
C PRO A 647 -20.18 25.32 -4.06
N VAL A 648 -18.95 25.74 -3.76
CA VAL A 648 -18.48 26.00 -2.40
C VAL A 648 -17.71 27.33 -2.43
N PRO A 649 -17.96 28.28 -1.53
CA PRO A 649 -17.24 29.56 -1.50
C PRO A 649 -15.74 29.33 -1.24
N ALA A 650 -14.85 29.99 -1.99
CA ALA A 650 -13.41 29.73 -1.94
C ALA A 650 -12.75 30.11 -0.60
N ASP A 651 -13.19 31.22 0.00
CA ASP A 651 -12.56 31.82 1.19
C ASP A 651 -13.28 31.49 2.51
N THR A 652 -14.25 30.58 2.48
CA THR A 652 -14.99 30.18 3.68
C THR A 652 -14.33 28.98 4.35
N GLN A 653 -14.06 29.09 5.65
CA GLN A 653 -13.71 27.92 6.47
C GLN A 653 -14.95 27.05 6.63
N LEU A 654 -14.87 25.78 6.24
CA LEU A 654 -15.94 24.81 6.47
C LEU A 654 -15.83 24.22 7.88
N ASP A 655 -16.91 23.61 8.40
CA ASP A 655 -16.86 22.83 9.65
C ASP A 655 -16.42 21.37 9.42
N SER A 656 -16.20 20.99 8.16
CA SER A 656 -15.77 19.66 7.75
C SER A 656 -14.97 19.73 6.44
N SER A 657 -14.05 18.79 6.25
CA SER A 657 -13.44 18.55 4.95
C SER A 657 -14.16 17.46 4.16
N TYR A 658 -14.32 17.66 2.85
CA TYR A 658 -14.88 16.67 1.94
C TYR A 658 -13.88 16.32 0.84
N SER A 659 -13.67 15.03 0.65
CA SER A 659 -12.94 14.51 -0.51
C SER A 659 -13.81 13.53 -1.30
N GLY A 660 -13.67 13.53 -2.63
CA GLY A 660 -14.32 12.59 -3.53
C GLY A 660 -13.37 12.13 -4.64
N ASP A 661 -13.46 10.86 -5.00
CA ASP A 661 -12.70 10.24 -6.09
C ASP A 661 -13.55 9.18 -6.80
N PHE A 662 -13.00 8.56 -7.85
CA PHE A 662 -13.65 7.46 -8.54
C PHE A 662 -12.66 6.45 -9.10
N GLU A 663 -13.18 5.26 -9.39
CA GLU A 663 -12.50 4.26 -10.19
C GLU A 663 -13.47 3.48 -11.10
N VAL A 664 -12.91 2.80 -12.10
CA VAL A 664 -13.67 1.83 -12.89
C VAL A 664 -13.67 0.51 -12.12
N ALA A 665 -14.83 0.18 -11.53
CA ALA A 665 -15.02 -1.06 -10.78
C ALA A 665 -15.21 -2.26 -11.72
N PHE A 666 -15.90 -2.03 -12.84
CA PHE A 666 -16.16 -3.07 -13.83
C PHE A 666 -16.37 -2.47 -15.21
N PHE A 667 -15.83 -3.10 -16.24
CA PHE A 667 -16.14 -2.77 -17.62
C PHE A 667 -16.13 -4.04 -18.48
N LYS A 668 -17.29 -4.38 -19.06
CA LYS A 668 -17.44 -5.51 -19.97
C LYS A 668 -18.51 -5.20 -21.00
N GLN A 669 -18.19 -5.51 -22.26
CA GLN A 669 -19.05 -5.22 -23.40
C GLN A 669 -19.46 -3.74 -23.43
N ASP A 670 -20.72 -3.45 -23.14
CA ASP A 670 -21.27 -2.10 -23.14
C ASP A 670 -21.53 -1.59 -21.71
N LEU A 671 -21.39 -2.42 -20.68
CA LEU A 671 -21.56 -2.01 -19.29
C LEU A 671 -20.28 -1.42 -18.72
N LEU A 672 -20.36 -0.17 -18.27
CA LEU A 672 -19.39 0.48 -17.41
C LEU A 672 -19.99 0.64 -16.01
N VAL A 673 -19.26 0.19 -14.99
CA VAL A 673 -19.58 0.44 -13.59
C VAL A 673 -18.48 1.30 -12.98
N LEU A 674 -18.85 2.49 -12.54
CA LEU A 674 -17.98 3.44 -11.85
C LEU A 674 -18.26 3.38 -10.35
N GLU A 675 -17.24 3.10 -9.54
CA GLU A 675 -17.30 3.29 -8.10
C GLU A 675 -16.95 4.76 -7.81
N LEU A 676 -17.90 5.49 -7.23
CA LEU A 676 -17.74 6.85 -6.74
C LEU A 676 -17.53 6.79 -5.23
N ASN A 677 -16.40 7.33 -4.81
CA ASN A 677 -15.86 7.22 -3.47
C ASN A 677 -15.82 8.61 -2.84
N SER A 678 -16.15 8.72 -1.55
CA SER A 678 -16.03 9.99 -0.82
C SER A 678 -15.65 9.81 0.64
N TYR A 679 -15.11 10.86 1.24
CA TYR A 679 -14.83 10.93 2.67
C TYR A 679 -15.19 12.31 3.21
N ASN A 680 -16.08 12.33 4.19
CA ASN A 680 -16.47 13.55 4.89
C ASN A 680 -15.95 13.52 6.33
N PHE A 681 -15.11 14.48 6.70
CA PHE A 681 -14.54 14.59 8.03
C PHE A 681 -14.98 15.90 8.71
N PRO A 682 -15.90 15.84 9.68
CA PRO A 682 -16.16 16.96 10.57
C PRO A 682 -14.92 17.27 11.43
N PHE A 683 -14.47 18.53 11.46
CA PHE A 683 -13.28 18.90 12.22
C PHE A 683 -13.47 18.61 13.72
N GLY A 684 -12.47 17.97 14.34
CA GLY A 684 -12.53 17.54 15.74
C GLY A 684 -13.26 16.21 15.99
N ALA A 685 -13.83 15.57 14.97
CA ALA A 685 -14.36 14.21 15.11
C ALA A 685 -13.23 13.18 15.27
N ALA A 686 -13.53 12.05 15.92
CA ALA A 686 -12.59 10.93 16.05
C ALA A 686 -12.23 10.31 14.69
N HIS A 687 -13.19 10.27 13.77
CA HIS A 687 -12.99 9.88 12.38
C HIS A 687 -14.08 10.54 11.51
N GLY A 688 -13.81 10.63 10.21
CA GLY A 688 -14.79 10.96 9.20
C GLY A 688 -15.58 9.74 8.73
N MET A 689 -16.54 9.97 7.85
CA MET A 689 -17.44 8.96 7.31
C MET A 689 -17.13 8.72 5.83
N PRO A 690 -16.75 7.50 5.44
CA PRO A 690 -16.60 7.15 4.04
C PRO A 690 -17.96 6.93 3.39
N GLY A 691 -18.09 7.35 2.13
CA GLY A 691 -19.22 7.09 1.26
C GLY A 691 -18.76 6.31 0.02
N LYS A 692 -19.64 5.46 -0.50
CA LYS A 692 -19.40 4.62 -1.68
C LYS A 692 -20.69 4.45 -2.47
N MET A 693 -20.64 4.67 -3.78
CA MET A 693 -21.76 4.48 -4.69
C MET A 693 -21.27 3.87 -6.00
N HIS A 694 -22.11 3.07 -6.65
CA HIS A 694 -21.83 2.56 -7.99
C HIS A 694 -22.82 3.13 -9.01
N VAL A 695 -22.30 3.63 -10.12
CA VAL A 695 -23.10 4.09 -11.27
C VAL A 695 -22.89 3.11 -12.41
N HIS A 696 -23.99 2.45 -12.83
CA HIS A 696 -24.02 1.47 -13.91
C HIS A 696 -24.48 2.18 -15.18
N VAL A 697 -23.62 2.26 -16.19
CA VAL A 697 -23.87 2.98 -17.45
C VAL A 697 -23.68 2.04 -18.62
N ASN A 698 -24.67 1.95 -19.50
CA ASN A 698 -24.49 1.38 -20.82
C ASN A 698 -23.84 2.42 -21.73
N VAL A 699 -22.58 2.22 -22.11
CA VAL A 699 -21.80 3.20 -22.89
C VAL A 699 -22.26 3.30 -24.35
N ALA A 700 -23.07 2.37 -24.85
CA ALA A 700 -23.57 2.41 -26.21
C ALA A 700 -24.74 3.40 -26.37
N ASN A 701 -25.64 3.47 -25.38
CA ASN A 701 -26.87 4.28 -25.44
C ASN A 701 -27.06 5.29 -24.30
N GLY A 702 -26.23 5.22 -23.25
CA GLY A 702 -26.28 6.10 -22.08
C GLY A 702 -27.34 5.76 -21.05
N HIS A 703 -28.02 4.60 -21.16
CA HIS A 703 -28.93 4.13 -20.13
C HIS A 703 -28.18 3.82 -18.84
N THR A 704 -28.83 4.09 -17.71
CA THR A 704 -28.30 3.78 -16.38
C THR A 704 -29.20 2.82 -15.64
N TYR A 705 -28.60 1.91 -14.87
CA TYR A 705 -29.33 0.82 -14.22
C TYR A 705 -29.33 0.93 -12.70
N THR A 706 -30.47 0.55 -12.13
CA THR A 706 -30.71 0.30 -10.70
C THR A 706 -30.75 -1.20 -10.44
N LEU A 707 -30.79 -1.60 -9.16
CA LEU A 707 -30.81 -3.02 -8.78
C LEU A 707 -32.02 -3.75 -9.38
N ASN A 708 -33.18 -3.09 -9.40
CA ASN A 708 -34.42 -3.66 -9.91
C ASN A 708 -34.35 -4.01 -11.41
N ASP A 709 -33.55 -3.29 -12.19
CA ASP A 709 -33.44 -3.48 -13.65
C ASP A 709 -32.75 -4.80 -14.04
N LEU A 710 -32.09 -5.47 -13.09
CA LEU A 710 -31.47 -6.78 -13.28
C LEU A 710 -32.50 -7.91 -13.32
N PHE A 711 -33.66 -7.70 -12.70
CA PHE A 711 -34.62 -8.75 -12.39
C PHE A 711 -35.89 -8.66 -13.25
N ARG A 712 -36.58 -9.79 -13.39
CA ARG A 712 -37.87 -9.84 -14.11
C ARG A 712 -38.91 -8.96 -13.40
N PRO A 713 -39.78 -8.25 -14.15
CA PRO A 713 -40.89 -7.52 -13.56
C PRO A 713 -41.73 -8.41 -12.63
N GLY A 714 -42.03 -7.92 -11.43
CA GLY A 714 -42.81 -8.66 -10.42
C GLY A 714 -42.06 -9.78 -9.70
N SER A 715 -40.76 -9.99 -9.98
CA SER A 715 -39.95 -10.95 -9.22
C SER A 715 -39.78 -10.53 -7.76
N ASN A 716 -39.75 -11.51 -6.85
CA ASN A 716 -39.54 -11.29 -5.43
C ASN A 716 -38.05 -11.22 -5.04
N TYR A 717 -37.24 -10.51 -5.83
CA TYR A 717 -35.78 -10.51 -5.65
C TYR A 717 -35.37 -9.96 -4.27
N VAL A 718 -36.08 -8.97 -3.72
CA VAL A 718 -35.77 -8.39 -2.41
C VAL A 718 -35.78 -9.47 -1.32
N GLN A 719 -36.82 -10.31 -1.29
CA GLN A 719 -36.90 -11.40 -0.32
C GLN A 719 -35.81 -12.44 -0.56
N VAL A 720 -35.64 -12.91 -1.80
CA VAL A 720 -34.67 -13.98 -2.11
C VAL A 720 -33.23 -13.54 -1.80
N LEU A 721 -32.83 -12.33 -2.23
CA LEU A 721 -31.51 -11.78 -1.90
C LEU A 721 -31.38 -11.55 -0.38
N SER A 722 -32.47 -11.15 0.29
CA SER A 722 -32.44 -10.98 1.75
C SER A 722 -32.13 -12.29 2.46
N ASP A 723 -32.75 -13.39 2.02
CA ASP A 723 -32.58 -14.72 2.56
C ASP A 723 -31.15 -15.25 2.29
N ILE A 724 -30.60 -15.01 1.10
CA ILE A 724 -29.23 -15.38 0.75
C ILE A 724 -28.23 -14.66 1.66
N VAL A 725 -28.34 -13.34 1.82
CA VAL A 725 -27.45 -12.57 2.71
C VAL A 725 -27.62 -12.99 4.17
N GLY A 726 -28.85 -13.20 4.64
CA GLY A 726 -29.11 -13.66 6.00
C GLY A 726 -28.51 -15.05 6.27
N ARG A 727 -28.56 -15.94 5.29
CA ARG A 727 -27.90 -17.24 5.31
C ARG A 727 -26.38 -17.10 5.36
N GLN A 728 -25.78 -16.25 4.52
CA GLN A 728 -24.34 -15.98 4.55
C GLN A 728 -23.88 -15.45 5.91
N ILE A 729 -24.59 -14.48 6.49
CA ILE A 729 -24.28 -13.94 7.84
C ILE A 729 -24.31 -15.04 8.90
N LYS A 730 -25.27 -15.98 8.80
CA LYS A 730 -25.46 -17.05 9.78
C LYS A 730 -24.44 -18.18 9.64
N GLU A 731 -24.08 -18.54 8.41
CA GLU A 731 -23.38 -19.78 8.10
C GLU A 731 -21.89 -19.57 7.77
N ASP A 732 -21.50 -18.37 7.32
CA ASP A 732 -20.13 -18.09 6.90
C ASP A 732 -19.36 -17.29 7.98
N PRO A 733 -18.34 -17.90 8.61
CA PRO A 733 -17.57 -17.27 9.67
C PRO A 733 -16.90 -15.95 9.27
N GLN A 734 -16.70 -15.69 7.97
CA GLN A 734 -16.12 -14.43 7.53
C GLN A 734 -16.96 -13.21 7.94
N TYR A 735 -18.27 -13.39 8.14
CA TYR A 735 -19.20 -12.33 8.53
C TYR A 735 -19.48 -12.28 10.04
N SER A 736 -18.64 -12.90 10.88
CA SER A 736 -18.83 -12.93 12.34
C SER A 736 -18.77 -11.55 13.00
N TYR A 737 -18.32 -10.52 12.28
CA TYR A 737 -18.29 -9.13 12.73
C TYR A 737 -19.64 -8.40 12.60
N VAL A 738 -20.63 -8.99 11.93
CA VAL A 738 -21.97 -8.41 11.79
C VAL A 738 -22.67 -8.43 13.15
N PHE A 739 -23.29 -7.31 13.53
CA PHE A 739 -23.95 -7.19 14.83
C PHE A 739 -25.12 -8.19 14.93
N PRO A 740 -25.18 -9.01 15.99
CA PRO A 740 -26.28 -9.95 16.19
C PRO A 740 -27.64 -9.25 16.10
N GLY A 741 -28.52 -9.76 15.22
CA GLY A 741 -29.89 -9.26 15.05
C GLY A 741 -30.03 -7.91 14.31
N SER A 742 -28.94 -7.29 13.86
CA SER A 742 -28.98 -6.00 13.12
C SER A 742 -29.52 -6.13 11.70
N TYR A 743 -29.23 -7.24 11.03
CA TYR A 743 -29.68 -7.49 9.66
C TYR A 743 -31.18 -7.80 9.60
N LYS A 744 -31.94 -6.99 8.85
CA LYS A 744 -33.39 -7.10 8.68
C LYS A 744 -33.84 -7.42 7.26
N GLY A 745 -32.90 -7.73 6.35
CA GLY A 745 -33.15 -7.81 4.91
C GLY A 745 -32.58 -6.63 4.14
N ILE A 746 -32.50 -6.78 2.83
CA ILE A 746 -32.04 -5.73 1.91
C ILE A 746 -33.19 -4.78 1.56
N LYS A 747 -32.86 -3.56 1.11
CA LYS A 747 -33.83 -2.61 0.54
C LYS A 747 -34.00 -2.85 -0.96
N PRO A 748 -35.13 -2.46 -1.60
CA PRO A 748 -35.27 -2.53 -3.06
C PRO A 748 -34.18 -1.77 -3.83
N ASN A 749 -33.67 -0.68 -3.25
CA ASN A 749 -32.57 0.12 -3.78
C ASN A 749 -31.25 -0.12 -3.04
N GLN A 750 -31.01 -1.35 -2.53
CA GLN A 750 -29.77 -1.69 -1.85
C GLN A 750 -28.56 -1.33 -2.74
N PRO A 751 -27.53 -0.64 -2.18
CA PRO A 751 -26.29 -0.41 -2.90
C PRO A 751 -25.66 -1.71 -3.39
N PHE A 752 -25.24 -1.72 -4.64
CA PHE A 752 -24.76 -2.91 -5.31
C PHE A 752 -23.75 -2.60 -6.40
N TYR A 753 -23.03 -3.63 -6.83
CA TYR A 753 -22.31 -3.66 -8.09
C TYR A 753 -22.33 -5.06 -8.70
N VAL A 754 -21.91 -5.19 -9.95
CA VAL A 754 -21.84 -6.48 -10.65
C VAL A 754 -20.43 -6.77 -11.11
N THR A 755 -20.15 -8.06 -11.25
CA THR A 755 -18.96 -8.61 -11.90
C THR A 755 -19.40 -9.58 -12.99
N ASP A 756 -18.47 -10.26 -13.65
CA ASP A 756 -18.77 -11.27 -14.67
C ASP A 756 -19.70 -12.39 -14.19
N HIS A 757 -19.67 -12.73 -12.90
CA HIS A 757 -20.30 -13.96 -12.39
C HIS A 757 -21.17 -13.75 -11.16
N ALA A 758 -21.20 -12.55 -10.60
CA ALA A 758 -21.91 -12.29 -9.36
C ALA A 758 -22.46 -10.87 -9.24
N LEU A 759 -23.56 -10.78 -8.51
CA LEU A 759 -24.10 -9.58 -7.89
C LEU A 759 -23.43 -9.39 -6.53
N HIS A 760 -23.02 -8.17 -6.20
CA HIS A 760 -22.45 -7.83 -4.90
C HIS A 760 -23.34 -6.78 -4.24
N LEU A 761 -23.84 -7.09 -3.04
CA LEU A 761 -24.64 -6.17 -2.24
C LEU A 761 -23.81 -5.68 -1.08
N TYR A 762 -23.86 -4.38 -0.77
CA TYR A 762 -23.09 -3.84 0.36
C TYR A 762 -23.91 -2.92 1.27
N PHE A 763 -23.44 -2.80 2.50
CA PHE A 763 -24.02 -1.98 3.56
C PHE A 763 -23.04 -0.87 3.95
N TYR A 764 -23.57 0.28 4.39
CA TYR A 764 -22.73 1.38 4.84
C TYR A 764 -22.10 1.09 6.21
N PRO A 765 -20.97 1.74 6.56
CA PRO A 765 -20.41 1.65 7.91
C PRO A 765 -21.47 1.94 8.98
N TYR A 766 -21.48 1.16 10.06
CA TYR A 766 -22.47 1.16 11.14
C TYR A 766 -23.88 0.68 10.79
N GLU A 767 -24.21 0.36 9.54
CA GLU A 767 -25.55 -0.11 9.19
C GLU A 767 -25.85 -1.48 9.81
N ILE A 768 -24.92 -2.43 9.69
CA ILE A 768 -25.03 -3.79 10.26
C ILE A 768 -23.76 -4.27 10.97
N ALA A 769 -22.68 -3.49 10.94
CA ALA A 769 -21.35 -3.88 11.41
C ALA A 769 -20.56 -2.67 11.92
N PRO A 770 -19.51 -2.85 12.75
CA PRO A 770 -18.71 -1.74 13.25
C PRO A 770 -17.94 -1.06 12.11
N TYR A 771 -17.53 0.20 12.32
CA TYR A 771 -16.80 1.01 11.32
C TYR A 771 -15.60 0.30 10.69
N VAL A 772 -14.85 -0.47 11.49
CA VAL A 772 -13.66 -1.21 11.05
C VAL A 772 -13.96 -2.27 10.00
N ALA A 773 -15.20 -2.75 9.90
CA ALA A 773 -15.63 -3.66 8.85
C ALA A 773 -15.82 -2.96 7.49
N GLY A 774 -15.73 -1.62 7.44
CA GLY A 774 -15.87 -0.82 6.23
C GLY A 774 -17.28 -0.93 5.65
N PHE A 775 -17.37 -1.46 4.42
CA PHE A 775 -18.63 -1.72 3.73
C PHE A 775 -18.86 -3.24 3.67
N PRO A 776 -19.56 -3.85 4.64
CA PRO A 776 -19.90 -5.27 4.58
C PRO A 776 -20.51 -5.60 3.22
N THR A 777 -19.86 -6.49 2.47
CA THR A 777 -20.20 -6.82 1.08
C THR A 777 -20.47 -8.31 0.97
N PHE A 778 -21.59 -8.66 0.34
CA PHE A 778 -22.07 -10.03 0.17
C PHE A 778 -22.12 -10.37 -1.32
N THR A 779 -21.35 -11.37 -1.71
CA THR A 779 -21.28 -11.85 -3.09
C THR A 779 -22.34 -12.92 -3.33
N ILE A 780 -23.17 -12.72 -4.35
CA ILE A 780 -24.25 -13.62 -4.76
C ILE A 780 -23.98 -14.06 -6.20
N PRO A 781 -23.51 -15.31 -6.41
CA PRO A 781 -23.29 -15.84 -7.75
C PRO A 781 -24.57 -15.78 -8.58
N PHE A 782 -24.48 -15.34 -9.85
CA PHE A 782 -25.67 -15.27 -10.71
C PHE A 782 -26.33 -16.63 -10.91
N THR A 783 -25.57 -17.73 -10.82
CA THR A 783 -26.10 -19.09 -10.87
C THR A 783 -27.11 -19.38 -9.76
N GLU A 784 -27.01 -18.74 -8.60
CA GLU A 784 -27.94 -18.92 -7.48
C GLU A 784 -29.28 -18.18 -7.70
N ILE A 785 -29.25 -17.11 -8.49
CA ILE A 785 -30.40 -16.20 -8.71
C ILE A 785 -30.87 -16.12 -10.16
N MET A 786 -30.37 -17.00 -11.04
CA MET A 786 -30.61 -16.93 -12.49
C MET A 786 -32.09 -16.99 -12.87
N SER A 787 -32.91 -17.69 -12.08
CA SER A 787 -34.36 -17.79 -12.29
C SER A 787 -35.07 -16.44 -12.14
N LEU A 788 -34.50 -15.51 -11.37
CA LEU A 788 -35.03 -14.16 -11.12
C LEU A 788 -34.55 -13.14 -12.15
N ILE A 789 -33.38 -13.38 -12.76
CA ILE A 789 -32.74 -12.44 -13.68
C ILE A 789 -33.56 -12.30 -14.96
N ALA A 790 -33.74 -11.05 -15.39
CA ALA A 790 -34.26 -10.72 -16.71
C ALA A 790 -33.16 -10.95 -17.75
N VAL A 791 -32.92 -12.20 -18.14
CA VAL A 791 -31.81 -12.55 -19.06
C VAL A 791 -31.96 -11.92 -20.44
N GLN A 792 -33.17 -11.56 -20.86
CA GLN A 792 -33.42 -10.79 -22.10
C GLN A 792 -33.50 -9.28 -21.84
N GLY A 793 -33.38 -8.86 -20.58
CA GLY A 793 -33.42 -7.46 -20.16
C GLY A 793 -32.13 -6.73 -20.53
N GLU A 794 -32.25 -5.44 -20.78
CA GLU A 794 -31.16 -4.61 -21.28
C GLU A 794 -29.95 -4.60 -20.34
N PHE A 795 -30.17 -4.54 -19.02
CA PHE A 795 -29.09 -4.53 -18.05
C PHE A 795 -28.25 -5.82 -18.15
N TRP A 796 -28.86 -6.99 -18.07
CA TRP A 796 -28.14 -8.27 -18.20
C TRP A 796 -27.39 -8.38 -19.54
N GLN A 797 -28.07 -8.02 -20.63
CA GLN A 797 -27.52 -8.05 -21.98
C GLN A 797 -26.40 -7.03 -22.20
N SER A 798 -26.22 -6.02 -21.35
CA SER A 798 -25.12 -5.06 -21.50
C SER A 798 -23.73 -5.65 -21.23
N PHE A 799 -23.65 -6.83 -20.58
CA PHE A 799 -22.39 -7.49 -20.21
C PHE A 799 -22.36 -9.02 -20.37
N HIS A 800 -23.43 -9.62 -20.91
CA HIS A 800 -23.57 -11.05 -21.17
C HIS A 800 -24.01 -11.41 -22.61
N LYS A 801 -23.87 -10.49 -23.57
CA LYS A 801 -24.21 -10.73 -24.99
C LYS A 801 -23.30 -11.74 -25.66
#